data_AF-A0A415CXY2-F1
#
_entry.id   AF-A0A415CXY2-F1
#
_cell.length_a   1.000
_cell.length_b   1.000
_cell.length_c   1.000
_cell.angle_alpha   90.00
_cell.angle_beta   90.00
_cell.angle_gamma   90.00
#
_symmetry.space_group_name_H-M   'P 1'
#
loop_
_entity.id
_entity.type
_entity.pdbx_description
1 polymer ?
#
loop_
_entity_poly.entity_id
_entity_poly.type
_entity_poly.pdbx_seq_one_letter_code
_entity_poly.pdbx_strand_id
1 'polypeptide(L)'
;MAELTDRFGTMVFSEEVMKDYLPKDIWKRLAATLEDGEPLDLDVANAVAHAMKVWAISKGATHYAHWFQPLSGITSEKHDSFLEPNHDGTAITKFTGKNLIQGEPDASSFPNGGLRATFEARGYTAWDPTSPAFIKDDVLCIPTAFCSYTGEALDKKTPLLRSMTALSRESKRVLALFGKTPKKVVPSVGDEQEYFLIKKDAYRKRRDLVITGRTLFGAAPCKGQELEEHYFGAIRPTVSSYMKDLDDELWALGIPAKTKHNEVAPCQHELAPVYGEVNEAIDQNLVMMEKMKLIASRHDLVCLLHEKPFEGINGSGKHNNWSLGTESENLLDPGDTPLDNLQFIVFLTAVIEAVDNYQELLRASVASAGNDHRLGANEAPPAIMSIFLGDQLTEVVEKIIDGKASVHATRGVLDLGADTLPKLMQDNTDRNRTSPFAFTGNKFEFRACGSEQNVSDSNLVLDAAVAKSLKSFADALEGTPEDKFQDAALEYCKKVLTDHQRILFSGDGYSDEWPIEAEKRGLANNKTTADALPAFVSDKAIALFEETGVLTKAEAQCRYDCKLEKYNKLMNIEATTMVREARRTYRPVITAYATKVAKGLETIRAAGAEAAMQCEQNTLNKLCNGITAINDSIKALDAVHQKAEALDGQEQANVYAHEVVPAMDTLRAAVDAMEEIVAADYWPVPTYDDILFYV
;
A
#
# COMPACT_ATOMS: atom_id res chain seq x y z
N MET A 1 -24.48 -19.66 -12.58
CA MET A 1 -24.13 -20.39 -11.35
C MET A 1 -23.00 -21.37 -11.65
N ALA A 2 -23.17 -22.38 -12.53
CA ALA A 2 -22.06 -23.23 -13.00
C ALA A 2 -20.88 -22.40 -13.57
N GLU A 3 -21.15 -21.40 -14.42
CA GLU A 3 -20.09 -20.56 -14.99
C GLU A 3 -19.27 -19.71 -14.00
N LEU A 4 -19.70 -19.49 -12.75
CA LEU A 4 -18.92 -18.64 -11.83
C LEU A 4 -17.82 -19.46 -11.13
N THR A 5 -18.18 -20.63 -10.58
CA THR A 5 -17.22 -21.53 -9.94
C THR A 5 -16.26 -22.13 -10.95
N ASP A 6 -16.72 -22.41 -12.17
CA ASP A 6 -15.92 -23.01 -13.23
C ASP A 6 -14.83 -22.07 -13.77
N ARG A 7 -14.91 -20.76 -13.48
CA ARG A 7 -13.92 -19.76 -13.90
C ARG A 7 -12.80 -19.57 -12.88
N PHE A 8 -13.06 -19.82 -11.61
CA PHE A 8 -12.13 -19.49 -10.54
C PHE A 8 -10.83 -20.31 -10.66
N GLY A 9 -9.68 -19.63 -10.62
CA GLY A 9 -8.36 -20.27 -10.67
C GLY A 9 -8.02 -20.97 -11.99
N THR A 10 -8.80 -20.75 -13.06
CA THR A 10 -8.59 -21.44 -14.35
C THR A 10 -7.28 -21.09 -15.05
N MET A 11 -6.64 -19.99 -14.66
CA MET A 11 -5.33 -19.52 -15.12
C MET A 11 -4.25 -19.66 -14.05
N VAL A 12 -4.47 -20.48 -13.02
CA VAL A 12 -3.49 -20.76 -11.96
C VAL A 12 -3.09 -22.23 -12.01
N PHE A 13 -1.79 -22.50 -11.89
CA PHE A 13 -1.26 -23.85 -11.74
C PHE A 13 -1.44 -24.31 -10.28
N SER A 14 -2.71 -24.40 -9.86
CA SER A 14 -3.12 -24.71 -8.48
C SER A 14 -2.77 -26.14 -8.09
N GLU A 15 -2.91 -26.47 -6.80
CA GLU A 15 -2.72 -27.84 -6.30
C GLU A 15 -3.57 -28.89 -7.06
N GLU A 16 -4.80 -28.54 -7.42
CA GLU A 16 -5.68 -29.43 -8.20
C GLU A 16 -5.09 -29.69 -9.60
N VAL A 17 -4.66 -28.63 -10.28
CA VAL A 17 -3.99 -28.74 -11.58
C VAL A 17 -2.68 -29.52 -11.45
N MET A 18 -1.91 -29.29 -10.38
CA MET A 18 -0.69 -30.05 -10.13
C MET A 18 -0.97 -31.55 -10.00
N LYS A 19 -2.04 -31.94 -9.31
CA LYS A 19 -2.44 -33.36 -9.16
C LYS A 19 -2.87 -34.01 -10.49
N ASP A 20 -3.44 -33.24 -11.41
CA ASP A 20 -3.85 -33.72 -12.73
C ASP A 20 -2.66 -33.90 -13.69
N TYR A 21 -1.66 -33.04 -13.60
CA TYR A 21 -0.52 -33.01 -14.53
C TYR A 21 0.74 -33.71 -14.01
N LEU A 22 0.87 -33.89 -12.68
CA LEU A 22 2.04 -34.55 -12.07
C LEU A 22 1.77 -36.00 -11.69
N PRO A 23 2.76 -36.89 -11.84
CA PRO A 23 2.73 -38.20 -11.20
C PRO A 23 2.55 -38.09 -9.68
N LYS A 24 1.78 -39.02 -9.09
CA LYS A 24 1.41 -38.99 -7.66
C LYS A 24 2.61 -38.97 -6.71
N ASP A 25 3.71 -39.63 -7.07
CA ASP A 25 4.95 -39.65 -6.30
C ASP A 25 5.71 -38.31 -6.38
N ILE A 26 5.74 -37.68 -7.55
CA ILE A 26 6.32 -36.35 -7.75
C ILE A 26 5.54 -35.29 -6.96
N TRP A 27 4.20 -35.32 -7.03
CA TRP A 27 3.36 -34.42 -6.25
C TRP A 27 3.64 -34.52 -4.74
N LYS A 28 3.72 -35.74 -4.19
CA LYS A 28 4.02 -35.93 -2.76
C LYS A 28 5.36 -35.34 -2.34
N ARG A 29 6.37 -35.46 -3.19
CA ARG A 29 7.71 -34.90 -2.93
C ARG A 29 7.70 -33.37 -3.02
N LEU A 30 6.96 -32.81 -3.98
CA LEU A 30 6.75 -31.36 -4.05
C LEU A 30 5.99 -30.82 -2.84
N ALA A 31 4.94 -31.51 -2.40
CA ALA A 31 4.17 -31.15 -1.21
C ALA A 31 5.06 -31.15 0.05
N ALA A 32 5.98 -32.11 0.19
CA ALA A 32 6.96 -32.09 1.29
C ALA A 32 7.91 -30.87 1.21
N THR A 33 8.33 -30.44 0.03
CA THR A 33 9.07 -29.17 -0.13
C THR A 33 8.24 -27.96 0.31
N LEU A 34 6.95 -27.92 -0.05
CA LEU A 34 6.04 -26.81 0.30
C LEU A 34 5.70 -26.77 1.79
N GLU A 35 5.46 -27.94 2.40
CA GLU A 35 5.02 -28.06 3.79
C GLU A 35 6.19 -28.09 4.79
N ASP A 36 7.25 -28.84 4.48
CA ASP A 36 8.35 -29.14 5.40
C ASP A 36 9.65 -28.38 5.05
N GLY A 37 9.67 -27.62 3.95
CA GLY A 37 10.82 -26.82 3.53
C GLY A 37 12.01 -27.64 3.02
N GLU A 38 11.77 -28.88 2.59
CA GLU A 38 12.83 -29.75 2.04
C GLU A 38 13.38 -29.21 0.70
N PRO A 39 14.70 -29.31 0.43
CA PRO A 39 15.28 -28.86 -0.83
C PRO A 39 14.62 -29.50 -2.06
N LEU A 40 14.31 -28.67 -3.08
CA LEU A 40 13.68 -29.14 -4.31
C LEU A 40 14.66 -30.00 -5.12
N ASP A 41 14.31 -31.28 -5.29
CA ASP A 41 15.05 -32.23 -6.12
C ASP A 41 14.94 -31.86 -7.61
N LEU A 42 16.05 -31.97 -8.36
CA LEU A 42 16.09 -31.60 -9.77
C LEU A 42 15.17 -32.47 -10.66
N ASP A 43 14.96 -33.73 -10.32
CA ASP A 43 14.02 -34.61 -11.01
C ASP A 43 12.58 -34.16 -10.78
N VAL A 44 12.25 -33.74 -9.55
CA VAL A 44 10.95 -33.12 -9.23
C VAL A 44 10.80 -31.82 -10.04
N ALA A 45 11.81 -30.96 -10.05
CA ALA A 45 11.77 -29.71 -10.79
C ALA A 45 11.61 -29.91 -12.31
N ASN A 46 12.26 -30.91 -12.90
CA ASN A 46 12.10 -31.23 -14.32
C ASN A 46 10.68 -31.73 -14.63
N ALA A 47 10.11 -32.58 -13.77
CA ALA A 47 8.73 -33.04 -13.92
C ALA A 47 7.73 -31.89 -13.78
N VAL A 48 7.93 -31.00 -12.81
CA VAL A 48 7.11 -29.79 -12.60
C VAL A 48 7.23 -28.84 -13.78
N ALA A 49 8.44 -28.54 -14.26
CA ALA A 49 8.64 -27.68 -15.42
C ALA A 49 7.93 -28.24 -16.66
N HIS A 50 8.03 -29.56 -16.91
CA HIS A 50 7.31 -30.18 -18.02
C HIS A 50 5.79 -30.03 -17.85
N ALA A 51 5.25 -30.33 -16.67
CA ALA A 51 3.82 -30.23 -16.37
C ALA A 51 3.31 -28.79 -16.56
N MET A 52 4.00 -27.80 -15.97
CA MET A 52 3.70 -26.38 -16.13
C MET A 52 3.70 -25.96 -17.59
N LYS A 53 4.70 -26.37 -18.38
CA LYS A 53 4.78 -26.06 -19.82
C LYS A 53 3.57 -26.62 -20.58
N VAL A 54 3.25 -27.89 -20.38
CA VAL A 54 2.13 -28.54 -21.10
C VAL A 54 0.81 -27.89 -20.73
N TRP A 55 0.58 -27.65 -19.43
CA TRP A 55 -0.60 -26.93 -18.96
C TRP A 55 -0.67 -25.52 -19.55
N ALA A 56 0.42 -24.75 -19.50
CA ALA A 56 0.45 -23.37 -19.98
C ALA A 56 0.17 -23.27 -21.48
N ILE A 57 0.81 -24.13 -22.28
CA ILE A 57 0.55 -24.21 -23.73
C ILE A 57 -0.90 -24.61 -24.01
N SER A 58 -1.49 -25.51 -23.22
CA SER A 58 -2.90 -25.90 -23.38
C SER A 58 -3.87 -24.72 -23.15
N LYS A 59 -3.42 -23.70 -22.42
CA LYS A 59 -4.13 -22.44 -22.15
C LYS A 59 -3.78 -21.32 -23.14
N GLY A 60 -2.92 -21.59 -24.13
CA GLY A 60 -2.52 -20.63 -25.15
C GLY A 60 -1.18 -19.92 -24.88
N ALA A 61 -0.51 -20.22 -23.76
CA ALA A 61 0.74 -19.55 -23.43
C ALA A 61 1.85 -19.89 -24.45
N THR A 62 2.58 -18.86 -24.87
CA THR A 62 3.68 -18.99 -25.84
C THR A 62 5.05 -18.71 -25.22
N HIS A 63 5.06 -18.01 -24.08
CA HIS A 63 6.26 -17.63 -23.35
C HIS A 63 6.12 -18.01 -21.87
N TYR A 64 7.24 -18.00 -21.17
CA TYR A 64 7.30 -18.02 -19.71
C TYR A 64 8.14 -16.84 -19.22
N ALA A 65 7.93 -16.47 -17.97
CA ALA A 65 8.70 -15.43 -17.31
C ALA A 65 8.88 -15.71 -15.83
N HIS A 66 10.09 -15.42 -15.33
CA HIS A 66 10.30 -15.22 -13.90
C HIS A 66 9.67 -13.89 -13.53
N TRP A 67 8.62 -13.94 -12.73
CA TRP A 67 7.86 -12.79 -12.27
C TRP A 67 8.29 -12.46 -10.84
N PHE A 68 8.76 -11.24 -10.61
CA PHE A 68 9.34 -10.84 -9.33
C PHE A 68 9.03 -9.39 -8.99
N GLN A 69 9.30 -9.03 -7.73
CA GLN A 69 8.98 -7.73 -7.15
C GLN A 69 10.26 -6.98 -6.74
N PRO A 70 10.97 -6.31 -7.67
CA PRO A 70 12.19 -5.57 -7.33
C PRO A 70 11.93 -4.37 -6.41
N LEU A 71 12.99 -3.78 -5.86
CA LEU A 71 12.92 -2.60 -4.98
C LEU A 71 12.28 -1.34 -5.60
N SER A 72 11.96 -1.34 -6.89
CA SER A 72 11.17 -0.28 -7.54
C SER A 72 9.75 -0.14 -6.99
N GLY A 73 9.20 -1.24 -6.44
CA GLY A 73 7.84 -1.33 -5.90
C GLY A 73 6.78 -1.79 -6.89
N ILE A 74 7.12 -1.97 -8.17
CA ILE A 74 6.28 -2.61 -9.18
C ILE A 74 6.82 -4.00 -9.53
N THR A 75 6.02 -4.80 -10.23
CA THR A 75 6.39 -6.14 -10.70
C THR A 75 7.20 -6.06 -11.99
N SER A 76 8.06 -7.06 -12.20
CA SER A 76 8.91 -7.18 -13.37
C SER A 76 8.92 -8.60 -13.91
N GLU A 77 9.03 -8.73 -15.22
CA GLU A 77 9.07 -9.99 -15.93
C GLU A 77 9.88 -9.85 -17.22
N LYS A 78 10.57 -10.93 -17.61
CA LYS A 78 11.22 -11.07 -18.92
C LYS A 78 10.61 -12.28 -19.61
N HIS A 79 10.12 -12.09 -20.83
CA HIS A 79 9.45 -13.14 -21.59
C HIS A 79 10.46 -13.94 -22.41
N ASP A 80 10.59 -15.22 -22.10
CA ASP A 80 11.37 -16.19 -22.86
C ASP A 80 10.41 -17.16 -23.55
N SER A 81 10.62 -17.44 -24.84
CA SER A 81 9.73 -18.31 -25.61
C SER A 81 9.91 -19.77 -25.20
N PHE A 82 8.83 -20.55 -25.16
CA PHE A 82 8.94 -22.00 -25.08
C PHE A 82 9.55 -22.62 -26.34
N LEU A 83 9.55 -21.90 -27.47
CA LEU A 83 9.97 -22.42 -28.77
C LEU A 83 11.50 -22.46 -28.87
N GLU A 84 12.07 -23.65 -29.10
CA GLU A 84 13.47 -23.84 -29.42
C GLU A 84 13.59 -24.36 -30.87
N PRO A 85 14.21 -23.58 -31.79
CA PRO A 85 14.41 -24.02 -33.16
C PRO A 85 15.34 -25.22 -33.24
N ASN A 86 15.00 -26.18 -34.10
CA ASN A 86 15.89 -27.25 -34.50
C ASN A 86 16.71 -26.78 -35.73
N HIS A 87 17.94 -27.29 -35.86
CA HIS A 87 18.82 -26.98 -37.00
C HIS A 87 18.33 -27.49 -38.36
N ASP A 88 17.22 -28.25 -38.39
CA ASP A 88 16.61 -28.82 -39.60
C ASP A 88 15.41 -28.01 -40.13
N GLY A 89 15.12 -26.85 -39.53
CA GLY A 89 13.99 -26.00 -39.90
C GLY A 89 12.67 -26.34 -39.20
N THR A 90 12.66 -27.30 -38.27
CA THR A 90 11.54 -27.56 -37.34
C THR A 90 11.77 -26.86 -35.99
N ALA A 91 10.84 -26.98 -35.04
CA ALA A 91 11.00 -26.44 -33.69
C ALA A 91 10.30 -27.32 -32.66
N ILE A 92 10.78 -27.30 -31.42
CA ILE A 92 10.18 -28.00 -30.28
C ILE A 92 9.83 -27.01 -29.18
N THR A 93 8.97 -27.42 -28.25
CA THR A 93 8.69 -26.65 -27.04
C THR A 93 9.51 -27.18 -25.87
N LYS A 94 10.25 -26.31 -25.20
CA LYS A 94 11.15 -26.68 -24.10
C LYS A 94 11.03 -25.73 -22.93
N PHE A 95 10.95 -26.33 -21.75
CA PHE A 95 11.05 -25.68 -20.46
C PHE A 95 11.61 -26.74 -19.52
N THR A 96 12.70 -26.42 -18.82
CA THR A 96 13.47 -27.39 -18.03
C THR A 96 13.43 -27.03 -16.55
N GLY A 97 13.66 -28.00 -15.67
CA GLY A 97 13.74 -27.75 -14.23
C GLY A 97 14.81 -26.71 -13.86
N LYS A 98 15.89 -26.63 -14.65
CA LYS A 98 16.91 -25.56 -14.48
C LYS A 98 16.33 -24.18 -14.73
N ASN A 99 15.58 -24.01 -15.82
CA ASN A 99 14.93 -22.74 -16.15
C ASN A 99 13.77 -22.40 -15.20
N LEU A 100 13.15 -23.41 -14.56
CA LEU A 100 12.14 -23.21 -13.53
C LEU A 100 12.78 -22.72 -12.23
N ILE A 101 13.77 -23.45 -11.71
CA ILE A 101 14.38 -23.14 -10.42
C ILE A 101 15.07 -21.78 -10.43
N GLN A 102 15.76 -21.46 -11.53
CA GLN A 102 16.62 -20.29 -11.60
C GLN A 102 16.51 -19.58 -12.95
N GLY A 103 16.34 -18.26 -12.90
CA GLY A 103 16.49 -17.35 -14.04
C GLY A 103 17.66 -16.38 -13.84
N GLU A 104 18.17 -15.84 -14.93
CA GLU A 104 19.22 -14.80 -14.94
C GLU A 104 18.68 -13.55 -15.65
N PRO A 105 18.01 -12.63 -14.92
CA PRO A 105 17.64 -11.34 -15.49
C PRO A 105 18.87 -10.44 -15.63
N ASP A 106 18.86 -9.55 -16.64
CA ASP A 106 19.76 -8.38 -16.63
C ASP A 106 19.29 -7.46 -15.51
N ALA A 107 20.05 -7.47 -14.41
CA ALA A 107 19.73 -6.72 -13.22
C ALA A 107 20.15 -5.24 -13.32
N SER A 108 20.94 -4.84 -14.33
CA SER A 108 21.67 -3.56 -14.40
C SER A 108 20.79 -2.33 -14.18
N SER A 109 19.51 -2.41 -14.56
CA SER A 109 18.55 -1.30 -14.51
C SER A 109 17.70 -1.25 -13.23
N PHE A 110 17.76 -2.26 -12.35
CA PHE A 110 16.99 -2.26 -11.12
C PHE A 110 17.67 -1.47 -9.99
N PRO A 111 16.88 -0.74 -9.16
CA PRO A 111 17.39 -0.10 -7.95
C PRO A 111 18.10 -1.11 -7.05
N ASN A 112 19.30 -0.77 -6.59
CA ASN A 112 20.15 -1.65 -5.78
C ASN A 112 20.88 -0.93 -4.65
N GLY A 113 20.62 0.36 -4.42
CA GLY A 113 21.15 1.11 -3.28
C GLY A 113 22.67 1.05 -3.13
N GLY A 114 23.41 0.90 -4.23
CA GLY A 114 24.87 0.78 -4.21
C GLY A 114 25.42 -0.60 -3.82
N LEU A 115 24.58 -1.60 -3.55
CA LEU A 115 25.02 -2.98 -3.31
C LEU A 115 25.68 -3.62 -4.53
N ARG A 116 25.51 -3.03 -5.70
CA ARG A 116 26.12 -3.49 -6.94
C ARG A 116 26.88 -2.37 -7.61
N ALA A 117 28.04 -2.68 -8.19
CA ALA A 117 28.75 -1.71 -9.02
C ALA A 117 27.95 -1.40 -10.31
N THR A 118 28.06 -0.18 -10.81
CA THR A 118 27.29 0.29 -11.98
C THR A 118 27.62 -0.43 -13.29
N PHE A 119 28.75 -1.15 -13.37
CA PHE A 119 29.14 -1.94 -14.53
C PHE A 119 28.77 -3.44 -14.43
N GLU A 120 28.23 -3.89 -13.30
CA GLU A 120 27.83 -5.28 -13.09
C GLU A 120 26.34 -5.46 -13.42
N ALA A 121 26.00 -6.49 -14.20
CA ALA A 121 24.64 -6.70 -14.70
C ALA A 121 23.99 -8.00 -14.19
N ARG A 122 24.76 -8.90 -13.57
CA ARG A 122 24.26 -10.23 -13.19
C ARG A 122 23.45 -10.17 -11.89
N GLY A 123 22.27 -10.77 -11.91
CA GLY A 123 21.45 -11.10 -10.75
C GLY A 123 20.77 -12.44 -10.98
N TYR A 124 20.15 -12.99 -9.92
CA TYR A 124 19.50 -14.30 -10.00
C TYR A 124 18.05 -14.20 -9.53
N THR A 125 17.19 -14.93 -10.22
CA THR A 125 15.82 -15.20 -9.77
C THR A 125 15.73 -16.65 -9.32
N ALA A 126 15.02 -16.90 -8.23
CA ALA A 126 14.78 -18.24 -7.70
C ALA A 126 13.28 -18.46 -7.53
N TRP A 127 12.77 -19.58 -8.04
CA TRP A 127 11.34 -19.90 -7.92
C TRP A 127 10.91 -19.96 -6.45
N ASP A 128 9.85 -19.21 -6.12
CA ASP A 128 9.11 -19.38 -4.87
C ASP A 128 7.95 -20.34 -5.12
N PRO A 129 8.03 -21.60 -4.65
CA PRO A 129 6.96 -22.57 -4.86
C PRO A 129 5.75 -22.32 -3.95
N THR A 130 5.88 -21.47 -2.93
CA THR A 130 4.78 -21.16 -1.98
C THR A 130 3.75 -20.18 -2.56
N SER A 131 4.04 -19.58 -3.72
CA SER A 131 3.08 -18.84 -4.54
C SER A 131 2.89 -19.55 -5.88
N PRO A 132 1.66 -19.89 -6.28
CA PRO A 132 1.42 -20.69 -7.47
C PRO A 132 1.76 -19.93 -8.76
N ALA A 133 2.33 -20.63 -9.74
CA ALA A 133 2.51 -20.08 -11.07
C ALA A 133 1.15 -19.79 -11.73
N PHE A 134 1.05 -18.74 -12.54
CA PHE A 134 -0.19 -18.31 -13.17
C PHE A 134 0.05 -17.90 -14.61
N ILE A 135 -1.01 -17.81 -15.41
CA ILE A 135 -0.94 -17.35 -16.79
C ILE A 135 -1.55 -15.97 -16.88
N LYS A 136 -0.76 -15.03 -17.38
CA LYS A 136 -1.16 -13.65 -17.61
C LYS A 136 -0.72 -13.26 -19.01
N ASP A 137 -1.66 -12.77 -19.83
CA ASP A 137 -1.39 -12.23 -21.17
C ASP A 137 -0.59 -13.21 -22.07
N ASP A 138 -1.02 -14.48 -22.11
CA ASP A 138 -0.39 -15.59 -22.85
C ASP A 138 1.05 -15.94 -22.42
N VAL A 139 1.42 -15.59 -21.18
CA VAL A 139 2.72 -15.88 -20.57
C VAL A 139 2.53 -16.67 -19.27
N LEU A 140 3.30 -17.74 -19.10
CA LEU A 140 3.42 -18.43 -17.82
C LEU A 140 4.31 -17.60 -16.88
N CYS A 141 3.70 -16.95 -15.89
CA CYS A 141 4.38 -16.19 -14.85
C CYS A 141 4.74 -17.11 -13.67
N ILE A 142 6.02 -17.14 -13.32
CA ILE A 142 6.58 -17.95 -12.23
C ILE A 142 7.00 -17.02 -11.10
N PRO A 143 6.28 -16.98 -9.97
CA PRO A 143 6.64 -16.15 -8.82
C PRO A 143 8.04 -16.47 -8.30
N THR A 144 8.89 -15.46 -8.21
CA THR A 144 10.32 -15.65 -7.89
C THR A 144 10.85 -14.61 -6.91
N ALA A 145 11.79 -15.06 -6.09
CA ALA A 145 12.71 -14.22 -5.33
C ALA A 145 13.80 -13.67 -6.24
N PHE A 146 14.28 -12.44 -6.01
CA PHE A 146 15.34 -11.82 -6.80
C PHE A 146 16.49 -11.29 -5.92
N CYS A 147 17.71 -11.71 -6.24
CA CYS A 147 18.92 -11.39 -5.50
C CYS A 147 20.09 -10.94 -6.39
N SER A 148 21.06 -10.29 -5.76
CA SER A 148 22.32 -9.88 -6.39
C SER A 148 23.18 -11.09 -6.78
N TYR A 149 24.30 -10.84 -7.45
CA TYR A 149 25.31 -11.86 -7.71
C TYR A 149 25.92 -12.48 -6.42
N THR A 150 26.02 -11.68 -5.36
CA THR A 150 26.59 -12.05 -4.05
C THR A 150 25.55 -12.59 -3.05
N GLY A 151 24.26 -12.55 -3.41
CA GLY A 151 23.17 -13.18 -2.66
C GLY A 151 22.34 -12.24 -1.79
N GLU A 152 22.62 -10.93 -1.79
CA GLU A 152 21.78 -9.94 -1.11
C GLU A 152 20.41 -9.81 -1.79
N ALA A 153 19.35 -9.69 -1.00
CA ALA A 153 17.98 -9.55 -1.50
C ALA A 153 17.76 -8.18 -2.17
N LEU A 154 17.55 -8.19 -3.49
CA LEU A 154 17.25 -7.01 -4.32
C LEU A 154 15.75 -6.90 -4.66
N ASP A 155 14.92 -7.58 -3.86
CA ASP A 155 13.48 -7.66 -4.01
C ASP A 155 12.76 -7.36 -2.69
N LYS A 156 11.44 -7.32 -2.78
CA LYS A 156 10.55 -7.20 -1.62
C LYS A 156 10.11 -8.55 -1.04
N LYS A 157 10.16 -9.60 -1.87
CA LYS A 157 9.65 -10.93 -1.53
C LYS A 157 10.57 -11.73 -0.60
N THR A 158 11.87 -11.77 -0.90
CA THR A 158 12.84 -12.53 -0.08
C THR A 158 12.81 -12.11 1.40
N PRO A 159 12.88 -10.81 1.73
CA PRO A 159 12.81 -10.38 3.12
C PRO A 159 11.46 -10.67 3.79
N LEU A 160 10.35 -10.58 3.07
CA LEU A 160 9.02 -10.94 3.57
C LEU A 160 8.96 -12.43 3.95
N LEU A 161 9.46 -13.31 3.09
CA LEU A 161 9.53 -14.75 3.40
C LEU A 161 10.41 -15.03 4.63
N ARG A 162 11.51 -14.29 4.80
CA ARG A 162 12.35 -14.36 6.00
C ARG A 162 11.61 -13.88 7.25
N SER A 163 10.82 -12.79 7.17
CA SER A 163 10.04 -12.29 8.31
C SER A 163 8.94 -13.27 8.72
N MET A 164 8.24 -13.87 7.76
CA MET A 164 7.28 -14.95 8.01
C MET A 164 7.93 -16.13 8.73
N THR A 165 9.13 -16.53 8.30
CA THR A 165 9.90 -17.63 8.92
C THR A 165 10.30 -17.28 10.36
N ALA A 166 10.79 -16.07 10.59
CA ALA A 166 11.15 -15.59 11.93
C ALA A 166 9.93 -15.56 12.86
N LEU A 167 8.82 -14.97 12.39
CA LEU A 167 7.57 -14.91 13.14
C LEU A 167 7.04 -16.30 13.47
N SER A 168 7.05 -17.22 12.50
CA SER A 168 6.60 -18.59 12.71
C SER A 168 7.44 -19.33 13.76
N ARG A 169 8.77 -19.20 13.68
CA ARG A 169 9.70 -19.81 14.64
C ARG A 169 9.42 -19.36 16.08
N GLU A 170 9.34 -18.05 16.31
CA GLU A 170 9.14 -17.51 17.66
C GLU A 170 7.71 -17.78 18.16
N SER A 171 6.70 -17.70 17.29
CA SER A 171 5.32 -18.08 17.64
C SER A 171 5.21 -19.53 18.07
N LYS A 172 5.90 -20.46 17.40
CA LYS A 172 5.94 -21.87 17.79
C LYS A 172 6.59 -22.10 19.15
N ARG A 173 7.64 -21.34 19.48
CA ARG A 173 8.26 -21.39 20.82
C ARG A 173 7.28 -20.96 21.90
N VAL A 174 6.56 -19.86 21.68
CA VAL A 174 5.52 -19.39 22.60
C VAL A 174 4.39 -20.42 22.74
N LEU A 175 3.88 -20.96 21.63
CA LEU A 175 2.80 -21.96 21.64
C LEU A 175 3.21 -23.27 22.33
N ALA A 176 4.48 -23.66 22.26
CA ALA A 176 4.99 -24.83 22.99
C ALA A 176 4.83 -24.68 24.51
N LEU A 177 4.90 -23.46 25.05
CA LEU A 177 4.65 -23.18 26.48
C LEU A 177 3.18 -23.41 26.87
N PHE A 178 2.27 -23.33 25.91
CA PHE A 178 0.85 -23.69 26.07
C PHE A 178 0.55 -25.16 25.71
N GLY A 179 1.60 -25.99 25.50
CA GLY A 179 1.46 -27.40 25.14
C GLY A 179 1.02 -27.64 23.68
N LYS A 180 1.14 -26.63 22.80
CA LYS A 180 0.76 -26.71 21.39
C LYS A 180 1.98 -26.79 20.48
N THR A 181 1.94 -27.66 19.48
CA THR A 181 3.04 -27.88 18.53
C THR A 181 2.54 -27.85 17.08
N PRO A 182 2.01 -26.70 16.60
CA PRO A 182 1.55 -26.59 15.22
C PRO A 182 2.71 -26.78 14.24
N LYS A 183 2.42 -27.23 13.01
CA LYS A 183 3.48 -27.39 12.01
C LYS A 183 3.96 -26.02 11.55
N LYS A 184 3.03 -25.12 11.24
CA LYS A 184 3.27 -23.76 10.76
C LYS A 184 2.42 -22.76 11.56
N VAL A 185 2.92 -21.53 11.63
CA VAL A 185 2.17 -20.34 12.06
C VAL A 185 2.37 -19.31 10.96
N VAL A 186 1.28 -18.78 10.41
CA VAL A 186 1.29 -17.99 9.18
C VAL A 186 0.62 -16.65 9.40
N PRO A 187 1.27 -15.53 9.05
CA PRO A 187 0.59 -14.27 8.91
C PRO A 187 -0.29 -14.27 7.66
N SER A 188 -1.49 -13.71 7.78
CA SER A 188 -2.45 -13.53 6.69
C SER A 188 -2.81 -12.07 6.53
N VAL A 189 -3.05 -11.62 5.30
CA VAL A 189 -3.47 -10.25 4.99
C VAL A 189 -4.68 -10.21 4.06
N GLY A 190 -5.58 -9.26 4.31
CA GLY A 190 -6.60 -8.83 3.35
C GLY A 190 -6.41 -7.36 3.01
N ASP A 191 -6.02 -7.07 1.77
CA ASP A 191 -5.76 -5.70 1.30
C ASP A 191 -7.03 -5.05 0.72
N GLU A 192 -7.47 -3.95 1.31
CA GLU A 192 -8.58 -3.13 0.78
C GLU A 192 -8.02 -2.10 -0.20
N GLN A 193 -8.19 -2.29 -1.50
CA GLN A 193 -7.57 -1.44 -2.52
C GLN A 193 -8.50 -0.32 -2.97
N GLU A 194 -8.17 0.92 -2.57
CA GLU A 194 -8.83 2.11 -3.10
C GLU A 194 -8.15 2.64 -4.37
N TYR A 195 -8.93 3.26 -5.25
CA TYR A 195 -8.48 3.84 -6.51
C TYR A 195 -9.48 4.84 -7.10
N PHE A 196 -9.04 5.70 -8.01
CA PHE A 196 -9.93 6.57 -8.80
C PHE A 196 -10.09 6.08 -10.25
N LEU A 197 -11.28 6.25 -10.82
CA LEU A 197 -11.56 6.03 -12.25
C LEU A 197 -12.02 7.32 -12.94
N ILE A 198 -11.20 7.84 -13.84
CA ILE A 198 -11.53 9.05 -14.61
C ILE A 198 -11.59 8.78 -16.11
N LYS A 199 -12.27 9.66 -16.85
CA LYS A 199 -12.31 9.60 -18.31
C LYS A 199 -10.92 9.78 -18.92
N LYS A 200 -10.58 8.91 -19.87
CA LYS A 200 -9.28 8.91 -20.55
C LYS A 200 -8.97 10.23 -21.28
N ASP A 201 -9.98 10.87 -21.85
CA ASP A 201 -9.81 12.15 -22.53
C ASP A 201 -9.55 13.32 -21.57
N ALA A 202 -10.13 13.29 -20.37
CA ALA A 202 -9.82 14.27 -19.33
C ALA A 202 -8.38 14.08 -18.81
N TYR A 203 -8.00 12.83 -18.54
CA TYR A 203 -6.63 12.47 -18.16
C TYR A 203 -5.58 12.97 -19.17
N ARG A 204 -5.78 12.72 -20.47
CA ARG A 204 -4.85 13.15 -21.53
C ARG A 204 -4.64 14.66 -21.63
N LYS A 205 -5.63 15.45 -21.23
CA LYS A 205 -5.55 16.93 -21.24
C LYS A 205 -4.84 17.48 -19.99
N ARG A 206 -4.61 16.66 -18.97
CA ARG A 206 -3.93 17.02 -17.72
C ARG A 206 -2.51 16.48 -17.71
N ARG A 207 -1.58 17.25 -18.29
CA ARG A 207 -0.18 16.82 -18.42
C ARG A 207 0.51 16.61 -17.07
N ASP A 208 0.13 17.38 -16.06
CA ASP A 208 0.52 17.16 -14.66
C ASP A 208 0.12 15.76 -14.21
N LEU A 209 -1.17 15.43 -14.33
CA LEU A 209 -1.71 14.13 -13.94
C LEU A 209 -1.07 12.94 -14.70
N VAL A 210 -0.78 13.13 -15.99
CA VAL A 210 -0.11 12.11 -16.83
C VAL A 210 1.33 11.85 -16.39
N ILE A 211 2.04 12.88 -15.96
CA ILE A 211 3.48 12.78 -15.62
C ILE A 211 3.69 12.35 -14.17
N THR A 212 2.88 12.88 -13.25
CA THR A 212 3.11 12.72 -11.81
C THR A 212 2.11 11.80 -11.14
N GLY A 213 1.05 11.37 -11.85
CA GLY A 213 -0.02 10.54 -11.26
C GLY A 213 -0.98 11.33 -10.35
N ARG A 214 -0.71 12.63 -10.13
CA ARG A 214 -1.58 13.56 -9.40
C ARG A 214 -1.69 14.91 -10.10
N THR A 215 -2.70 15.66 -9.73
CA THR A 215 -2.83 17.04 -10.15
C THR A 215 -1.91 17.95 -9.32
N LEU A 216 -1.19 18.85 -9.98
CA LEU A 216 -0.29 19.83 -9.35
C LEU A 216 -0.95 21.21 -9.20
N PHE A 217 -2.03 21.43 -9.96
CA PHE A 217 -2.88 22.62 -9.96
C PHE A 217 -4.34 22.17 -10.04
N GLY A 218 -5.26 23.05 -9.70
CA GLY A 218 -6.70 22.83 -9.81
C GLY A 218 -7.42 23.34 -8.57
N ALA A 219 -8.33 24.28 -8.78
CA ALA A 219 -9.25 24.74 -7.77
C ALA A 219 -10.18 23.60 -7.31
N ALA A 220 -10.65 23.70 -6.07
CA ALA A 220 -11.63 22.76 -5.52
C ALA A 220 -12.92 22.76 -6.38
N PRO A 221 -13.59 21.61 -6.54
CA PRO A 221 -14.80 21.53 -7.34
C PRO A 221 -15.95 22.25 -6.62
N CYS A 222 -16.97 22.67 -7.38
CA CYS A 222 -18.15 23.32 -6.82
C CYS A 222 -18.95 22.40 -5.87
N LYS A 223 -18.89 21.09 -6.14
CA LYS A 223 -19.37 20.02 -5.27
C LYS A 223 -18.17 19.12 -4.99
N GLY A 224 -17.71 19.02 -3.76
CA GLY A 224 -16.71 18.04 -3.36
C GLY A 224 -17.39 16.73 -2.96
N GLN A 225 -17.23 16.40 -1.69
CA GLN A 225 -17.75 15.18 -1.05
C GLN A 225 -18.69 15.51 0.12
N GLU A 226 -19.10 16.78 0.26
CA GLU A 226 -19.81 17.31 1.43
C GLU A 226 -21.20 16.69 1.64
N LEU A 227 -21.75 16.05 0.61
CA LEU A 227 -23.04 15.34 0.69
C LEU A 227 -22.88 13.84 0.98
N GLU A 228 -21.66 13.29 0.92
CA GLU A 228 -21.35 11.85 1.13
C GLU A 228 -22.18 10.87 0.25
N GLU A 229 -22.88 11.38 -0.77
CA GLU A 229 -23.80 10.61 -1.63
C GLU A 229 -23.13 9.52 -2.47
N HIS A 230 -21.80 9.61 -2.62
CA HIS A 230 -21.05 8.66 -3.42
C HIS A 230 -20.82 7.35 -2.66
N TYR A 231 -20.61 7.41 -1.33
CA TYR A 231 -20.32 6.24 -0.51
C TYR A 231 -21.49 5.26 -0.50
N PHE A 232 -21.24 4.02 -0.95
CA PHE A 232 -22.30 3.02 -1.25
C PHE A 232 -23.42 3.51 -2.19
N GLY A 233 -23.19 4.60 -2.92
CA GLY A 233 -24.10 5.13 -3.92
C GLY A 233 -24.16 4.24 -5.17
N ALA A 234 -25.05 4.60 -6.10
CA ALA A 234 -25.19 3.87 -7.35
C ALA A 234 -23.91 3.95 -8.20
N ILE A 235 -23.41 2.79 -8.64
CA ILE A 235 -22.23 2.70 -9.51
C ILE A 235 -22.63 3.05 -10.95
N ARG A 236 -21.90 3.97 -11.58
CA ARG A 236 -22.15 4.37 -12.98
C ARG A 236 -22.08 3.16 -13.92
N PRO A 237 -22.94 3.03 -14.94
CA PRO A 237 -22.94 1.85 -15.83
C PRO A 237 -21.58 1.55 -16.48
N THR A 238 -20.82 2.59 -16.84
CA THR A 238 -19.45 2.43 -17.40
C THR A 238 -18.49 1.83 -16.39
N VAL A 239 -18.55 2.28 -15.12
CA VAL A 239 -17.73 1.75 -14.03
C VAL A 239 -18.16 0.33 -13.67
N SER A 240 -19.47 0.07 -13.62
CA SER A 240 -20.01 -1.27 -13.37
C SER A 240 -19.55 -2.27 -14.44
N SER A 241 -19.52 -1.89 -15.72
CA SER A 241 -18.98 -2.72 -16.79
C SER A 241 -17.49 -2.98 -16.61
N TYR A 242 -16.69 -1.96 -16.28
CA TYR A 242 -15.27 -2.12 -15.95
C TYR A 242 -15.05 -3.08 -14.78
N MET A 243 -15.78 -2.89 -13.69
CA MET A 243 -15.67 -3.72 -12.49
C MET A 243 -16.09 -5.17 -12.76
N LYS A 244 -17.03 -5.41 -13.69
CA LYS A 244 -17.43 -6.76 -14.08
C LYS A 244 -16.31 -7.46 -14.85
N ASP A 245 -15.71 -6.78 -15.83
CA ASP A 245 -14.59 -7.32 -16.62
C ASP A 245 -13.35 -7.53 -15.75
N LEU A 246 -13.15 -6.68 -14.73
CA LEU A 246 -12.09 -6.86 -13.74
C LEU A 246 -12.32 -8.11 -12.87
N ASP A 247 -13.49 -8.28 -12.25
CA ASP A 247 -13.81 -9.49 -11.45
C ASP A 247 -13.54 -10.76 -12.25
N ASP A 248 -13.99 -10.75 -13.50
CA ASP A 248 -13.90 -11.85 -14.45
C ASP A 248 -12.45 -12.30 -14.72
N GLU A 249 -11.52 -11.37 -14.79
CA GLU A 249 -10.08 -11.61 -14.97
C GLU A 249 -9.42 -12.01 -13.64
N LEU A 250 -9.79 -11.36 -12.53
CA LEU A 250 -9.26 -11.65 -11.20
C LEU A 250 -9.63 -13.06 -10.73
N TRP A 251 -10.89 -13.47 -10.91
CA TRP A 251 -11.32 -14.82 -10.57
C TRP A 251 -10.62 -15.86 -11.43
N ALA A 252 -10.40 -15.62 -12.72
CA ALA A 252 -9.61 -16.52 -13.57
C ALA A 252 -8.18 -16.71 -13.04
N LEU A 253 -7.59 -15.65 -12.50
CA LEU A 253 -6.28 -15.64 -11.85
C LEU A 253 -6.30 -16.16 -10.40
N GLY A 254 -7.43 -16.70 -9.92
CA GLY A 254 -7.56 -17.24 -8.56
C GLY A 254 -7.63 -16.17 -7.46
N ILE A 255 -7.73 -14.90 -7.82
CA ILE A 255 -7.82 -13.78 -6.87
C ILE A 255 -9.28 -13.69 -6.40
N PRO A 256 -9.58 -13.90 -5.12
CA PRO A 256 -10.95 -14.00 -4.63
C PRO A 256 -11.55 -12.61 -4.38
N ALA A 257 -11.66 -11.78 -5.43
CA ALA A 257 -12.31 -10.48 -5.38
C ALA A 257 -13.73 -10.63 -4.80
N LYS A 258 -14.00 -9.93 -3.68
CA LYS A 258 -15.17 -10.19 -2.83
C LYS A 258 -16.08 -8.98 -2.71
N THR A 259 -15.51 -7.84 -2.34
CA THR A 259 -16.23 -6.61 -2.04
C THR A 259 -15.78 -5.53 -3.01
N LYS A 260 -16.74 -4.74 -3.51
CA LYS A 260 -16.47 -3.53 -4.26
C LYS A 260 -17.60 -2.52 -4.11
N HIS A 261 -17.24 -1.25 -4.00
CA HIS A 261 -18.21 -0.16 -3.88
C HIS A 261 -17.59 1.16 -4.30
N ASN A 262 -18.44 2.18 -4.39
CA ASN A 262 -18.01 3.56 -4.42
C ASN A 262 -17.50 3.97 -3.04
N GLU A 263 -16.42 4.73 -3.03
CA GLU A 263 -15.86 5.40 -1.85
C GLU A 263 -16.47 6.79 -1.64
N VAL A 264 -16.02 7.52 -0.62
CA VAL A 264 -16.55 8.83 -0.23
C VAL A 264 -16.31 9.90 -1.32
N ALA A 265 -15.12 9.96 -1.91
CA ALA A 265 -14.85 10.95 -2.96
C ALA A 265 -15.49 10.56 -4.30
N PRO A 266 -15.93 11.54 -5.12
CA PRO A 266 -16.42 11.28 -6.47
C PRO A 266 -15.40 10.53 -7.32
N CYS A 267 -15.87 9.51 -8.07
CA CYS A 267 -15.01 8.66 -8.89
C CYS A 267 -13.98 7.81 -8.13
N GLN A 268 -14.03 7.78 -6.79
CA GLN A 268 -13.25 6.87 -5.96
C GLN A 268 -14.00 5.55 -5.73
N HIS A 269 -13.28 4.45 -5.75
CA HIS A 269 -13.83 3.11 -5.59
C HIS A 269 -12.90 2.26 -4.73
N GLU A 270 -13.46 1.22 -4.13
CA GLU A 270 -12.71 0.19 -3.40
C GLU A 270 -12.94 -1.19 -4.04
N LEU A 271 -11.92 -2.03 -4.01
CA LEU A 271 -12.04 -3.48 -4.20
C LEU A 271 -11.22 -4.22 -3.14
N ALA A 272 -11.84 -5.15 -2.43
CA ALA A 272 -11.20 -6.00 -1.43
C ALA A 272 -11.38 -7.49 -1.79
N PRO A 273 -10.29 -8.27 -1.92
CA PRO A 273 -10.34 -9.71 -2.00
C PRO A 273 -10.51 -10.34 -0.60
N VAL A 274 -10.86 -11.62 -0.56
CA VAL A 274 -10.73 -12.42 0.67
C VAL A 274 -9.25 -12.49 1.06
N TYR A 275 -8.97 -12.41 2.36
CA TYR A 275 -7.61 -12.54 2.90
C TYR A 275 -6.96 -13.88 2.52
N GLY A 276 -5.64 -13.91 2.49
CA GLY A 276 -4.84 -15.11 2.27
C GLY A 276 -3.53 -15.06 3.03
N GLU A 277 -2.68 -16.09 2.87
CA GLU A 277 -1.32 -16.06 3.41
C GLU A 277 -0.59 -14.83 2.85
N VAL A 278 0.16 -14.10 3.70
CA VAL A 278 0.67 -12.77 3.36
C VAL A 278 1.48 -12.72 2.06
N ASN A 279 2.28 -13.75 1.80
CA ASN A 279 3.07 -13.88 0.56
C ASN A 279 2.18 -13.86 -0.69
N GLU A 280 1.21 -14.78 -0.73
CA GLU A 280 0.33 -14.98 -1.87
C GLU A 280 -0.62 -13.79 -2.05
N ALA A 281 -1.21 -13.31 -0.95
CA ALA A 281 -2.13 -12.18 -0.99
C ALA A 281 -1.48 -10.91 -1.55
N ILE A 282 -0.20 -10.66 -1.24
CA ILE A 282 0.55 -9.53 -1.82
C ILE A 282 0.82 -9.75 -3.31
N ASP A 283 1.18 -10.96 -3.74
CA ASP A 283 1.32 -11.26 -5.18
C ASP A 283 0.02 -10.98 -5.92
N GLN A 284 -1.09 -11.47 -5.37
CA GLN A 284 -2.43 -11.26 -5.90
C GLN A 284 -2.79 -9.77 -5.95
N ASN A 285 -2.49 -8.99 -4.90
CA ASN A 285 -2.71 -7.54 -4.88
C ASN A 285 -1.94 -6.82 -5.99
N LEU A 286 -0.68 -7.18 -6.23
CA LEU A 286 0.14 -6.56 -7.28
C LEU A 286 -0.40 -6.86 -8.69
N VAL A 287 -0.78 -8.12 -8.94
CA VAL A 287 -1.43 -8.51 -10.20
C VAL A 287 -2.78 -7.79 -10.35
N MET A 288 -3.54 -7.66 -9.27
CA MET A 288 -4.80 -6.95 -9.25
C MET A 288 -4.63 -5.47 -9.62
N MET A 289 -3.66 -4.76 -9.03
CA MET A 289 -3.35 -3.36 -9.38
C MET A 289 -2.94 -3.21 -10.85
N GLU A 290 -2.17 -4.16 -11.39
CA GLU A 290 -1.80 -4.19 -12.81
C GLU A 290 -3.04 -4.34 -13.70
N LYS A 291 -3.91 -5.31 -13.38
CA LYS A 291 -5.15 -5.55 -14.13
C LYS A 291 -6.12 -4.39 -14.00
N MET A 292 -6.24 -3.73 -12.84
CA MET A 292 -7.05 -2.51 -12.69
C MET A 292 -6.66 -1.44 -13.73
N LYS A 293 -5.35 -1.16 -13.87
CA LYS A 293 -4.84 -0.19 -14.87
C LYS A 293 -5.10 -0.65 -16.30
N LEU A 294 -4.84 -1.92 -16.60
CA LEU A 294 -5.01 -2.49 -17.94
C LEU A 294 -6.48 -2.49 -18.37
N ILE A 295 -7.38 -3.03 -17.54
CA ILE A 295 -8.81 -3.17 -17.85
C ILE A 295 -9.45 -1.79 -17.98
N ALA A 296 -9.10 -0.80 -17.15
CA ALA A 296 -9.67 0.55 -17.25
C ALA A 296 -9.49 1.14 -18.66
N SER A 297 -8.34 0.88 -19.28
CA SER A 297 -8.03 1.35 -20.64
C SER A 297 -8.97 0.80 -21.73
N ARG A 298 -9.60 -0.37 -21.49
CA ARG A 298 -10.60 -1.01 -22.37
C ARG A 298 -11.98 -0.34 -22.28
N HIS A 299 -12.25 0.40 -21.19
CA HIS A 299 -13.53 1.06 -20.93
C HIS A 299 -13.49 2.59 -21.09
N ASP A 300 -12.48 3.13 -21.78
CA ASP A 300 -12.25 4.58 -21.90
C ASP A 300 -12.06 5.29 -20.55
N LEU A 301 -11.53 4.54 -19.58
CA LEU A 301 -11.19 5.01 -18.25
C LEU A 301 -9.68 4.94 -18.01
N VAL A 302 -9.23 5.65 -17.00
CA VAL A 302 -7.87 5.56 -16.45
C VAL A 302 -8.02 5.30 -14.96
N CYS A 303 -7.38 4.22 -14.49
CA CYS A 303 -7.28 3.89 -13.07
C CYS A 303 -6.07 4.61 -12.48
N LEU A 304 -6.31 5.43 -11.45
CA LEU A 304 -5.30 6.15 -10.70
C LEU A 304 -5.16 5.49 -9.33
N LEU A 305 -3.94 5.00 -9.04
CA LEU A 305 -3.59 4.38 -7.75
C LEU A 305 -2.81 5.31 -6.83
N HIS A 306 -2.51 6.54 -7.28
CA HIS A 306 -1.80 7.52 -6.46
C HIS A 306 -2.63 7.86 -5.21
N GLU A 307 -1.99 8.03 -4.05
CA GLU A 307 -2.66 8.19 -2.76
C GLU A 307 -3.49 9.47 -2.66
N LYS A 308 -3.11 10.51 -3.41
CA LYS A 308 -3.81 11.79 -3.47
C LYS A 308 -3.86 12.38 -4.89
N PRO A 309 -4.67 11.85 -5.81
CA PRO A 309 -4.69 12.33 -7.20
C PRO A 309 -5.26 13.75 -7.33
N PHE A 310 -6.23 14.08 -6.47
CA PHE A 310 -6.92 15.37 -6.44
C PHE A 310 -6.86 15.96 -5.03
N GLU A 311 -6.67 17.28 -4.94
CA GLU A 311 -6.62 18.00 -3.67
C GLU A 311 -8.01 18.31 -3.14
N GLY A 312 -8.15 18.45 -1.82
CA GLY A 312 -9.41 18.88 -1.20
C GLY A 312 -10.51 17.81 -1.11
N ILE A 313 -10.27 16.57 -1.58
CA ILE A 313 -11.18 15.41 -1.43
C ILE A 313 -10.46 14.23 -0.76
N ASN A 314 -11.15 13.13 -0.45
CA ASN A 314 -10.51 11.94 0.15
C ASN A 314 -9.35 11.42 -0.73
N GLY A 315 -8.31 10.92 -0.06
CA GLY A 315 -7.22 10.21 -0.73
C GLY A 315 -7.51 8.71 -0.80
N SER A 316 -6.69 7.96 -1.55
CA SER A 316 -6.80 6.51 -1.69
C SER A 316 -5.85 5.77 -0.75
N GLY A 317 -6.40 4.90 0.09
CA GLY A 317 -5.66 4.00 0.98
C GLY A 317 -5.44 2.59 0.44
N LYS A 318 -4.62 1.81 1.15
CA LYS A 318 -4.63 0.34 1.06
C LYS A 318 -4.65 -0.28 2.45
N HIS A 319 -5.82 -0.48 3.04
CA HIS A 319 -5.84 -1.04 4.40
C HIS A 319 -5.33 -2.47 4.41
N ASN A 320 -4.36 -2.72 5.28
CA ASN A 320 -3.68 -4.01 5.40
C ASN A 320 -4.23 -4.74 6.63
N ASN A 321 -5.22 -5.61 6.44
CA ASN A 321 -5.84 -6.39 7.51
C ASN A 321 -4.97 -7.60 7.89
N TRP A 322 -4.03 -7.40 8.81
CA TRP A 322 -3.06 -8.40 9.26
C TRP A 322 -3.60 -9.28 10.40
N SER A 323 -3.42 -10.59 10.28
CA SER A 323 -3.72 -11.58 11.32
C SER A 323 -2.67 -12.68 11.38
N LEU A 324 -2.66 -13.48 12.45
CA LEU A 324 -1.70 -14.55 12.66
C LEU A 324 -2.42 -15.83 13.10
N GLY A 325 -2.22 -16.93 12.36
CA GLY A 325 -2.94 -18.18 12.63
C GLY A 325 -2.09 -19.43 12.48
N THR A 326 -2.59 -20.53 13.04
CA THR A 326 -2.11 -21.90 12.79
C THR A 326 -3.03 -22.58 11.78
N GLU A 327 -2.85 -23.88 11.54
CA GLU A 327 -3.80 -24.65 10.71
C GLU A 327 -5.19 -24.80 11.36
N SER A 328 -5.34 -24.49 12.66
CA SER A 328 -6.56 -24.75 13.43
C SER A 328 -7.16 -23.54 14.14
N GLU A 329 -6.41 -22.46 14.36
CA GLU A 329 -6.89 -21.31 15.12
C GLU A 329 -6.28 -19.98 14.67
N ASN A 330 -7.01 -18.89 14.90
CA ASN A 330 -6.50 -17.53 14.81
C ASN A 330 -5.99 -17.09 16.19
N LEU A 331 -4.73 -16.71 16.28
CA LEU A 331 -4.06 -16.36 17.54
C LEU A 331 -4.41 -14.96 18.04
N LEU A 332 -5.08 -14.16 17.19
CA LEU A 332 -5.62 -12.83 17.52
C LEU A 332 -7.14 -12.86 17.70
N ASP A 333 -7.77 -14.04 17.73
CA ASP A 333 -9.16 -14.17 18.12
C ASP A 333 -9.28 -14.16 19.66
N PRO A 334 -9.95 -13.16 20.26
CA PRO A 334 -10.09 -13.07 21.70
C PRO A 334 -11.04 -14.14 22.27
N GLY A 335 -11.93 -14.71 21.45
CA GLY A 335 -13.01 -15.58 21.89
C GLY A 335 -14.08 -14.86 22.74
N ASP A 336 -14.98 -15.64 23.36
CA ASP A 336 -16.10 -15.10 24.13
C ASP A 336 -15.67 -14.46 25.47
N THR A 337 -14.58 -14.95 26.05
CA THR A 337 -14.04 -14.52 27.35
C THR A 337 -12.55 -14.14 27.21
N PRO A 338 -12.24 -12.94 26.69
CA PRO A 338 -10.87 -12.57 26.30
C PRO A 338 -9.88 -12.59 27.47
N LEU A 339 -10.34 -12.24 28.67
CA LEU A 339 -9.50 -12.24 29.87
C LEU A 339 -9.04 -13.64 30.29
N ASP A 340 -9.84 -14.66 30.00
CA ASP A 340 -9.52 -16.05 30.33
C ASP A 340 -8.63 -16.70 29.26
N ASN A 341 -8.48 -16.04 28.09
CA ASN A 341 -7.67 -16.49 26.98
C ASN A 341 -6.23 -15.95 27.10
N LEU A 342 -5.43 -16.55 27.98
CA LEU A 342 -4.04 -16.14 28.23
C LEU A 342 -3.18 -16.19 26.96
N GLN A 343 -3.41 -17.15 26.05
CA GLN A 343 -2.69 -17.22 24.79
C GLN A 343 -2.93 -15.96 23.97
N PHE A 344 -4.19 -15.57 23.77
CA PHE A 344 -4.54 -14.33 23.08
C PHE A 344 -3.89 -13.12 23.74
N ILE A 345 -3.92 -13.02 25.08
CA ILE A 345 -3.31 -11.91 25.82
C ILE A 345 -1.80 -11.81 25.52
N VAL A 346 -1.09 -12.93 25.46
CA VAL A 346 0.36 -12.95 25.13
C VAL A 346 0.59 -12.42 23.72
N PHE A 347 -0.17 -12.88 22.72
CA PHE A 347 -0.02 -12.41 21.34
C PHE A 347 -0.43 -10.93 21.19
N LEU A 348 -1.53 -10.52 21.82
CA LEU A 348 -1.96 -9.11 21.88
C LEU A 348 -0.87 -8.22 22.49
N THR A 349 -0.30 -8.64 23.62
CA THR A 349 0.78 -7.91 24.30
C THR A 349 2.02 -7.79 23.42
N ALA A 350 2.39 -8.87 22.71
CA ALA A 350 3.51 -8.84 21.78
C ALA A 350 3.30 -7.87 20.61
N VAL A 351 2.07 -7.77 20.09
CA VAL A 351 1.73 -6.79 19.05
C VAL A 351 1.81 -5.36 19.59
N ILE A 352 1.28 -5.10 20.80
CA ILE A 352 1.33 -3.76 21.43
C ILE A 352 2.78 -3.33 21.67
N GLU A 353 3.61 -4.21 22.23
CA GLU A 353 5.03 -3.98 22.44
C GLU A 353 5.77 -3.72 21.12
N ALA A 354 5.49 -4.52 20.08
CA ALA A 354 6.12 -4.39 18.77
C ALA A 354 5.84 -3.03 18.14
N VAL A 355 4.57 -2.58 18.14
CA VAL A 355 4.19 -1.29 17.56
C VAL A 355 4.77 -0.13 18.36
N ASP A 356 4.72 -0.17 19.69
CA ASP A 356 5.28 0.92 20.51
C ASP A 356 6.80 1.05 20.34
N ASN A 357 7.50 -0.08 20.33
CA ASN A 357 8.95 -0.09 20.18
C ASN A 357 9.40 0.31 18.78
N TYR A 358 8.66 -0.02 17.72
CA TYR A 358 9.12 0.18 16.35
C TYR A 358 8.22 1.14 15.55
N GLN A 359 7.55 2.07 16.23
CA GLN A 359 6.65 3.06 15.64
C GLN A 359 7.28 3.88 14.51
N GLU A 360 8.52 4.34 14.66
CA GLU A 360 9.22 5.11 13.62
C GLU A 360 9.51 4.25 12.39
N LEU A 361 9.85 2.98 12.61
CA LEU A 361 10.14 2.02 11.54
C LEU A 361 8.86 1.61 10.80
N LEU A 362 7.74 1.44 11.51
CA LEU A 362 6.42 1.23 10.91
C LEU A 362 6.00 2.43 10.06
N ARG A 363 6.16 3.66 10.56
CA ARG A 363 5.92 4.88 9.76
C ARG A 363 6.82 4.98 8.53
N ALA A 364 8.08 4.55 8.64
CA ALA A 364 9.03 4.50 7.52
C ALA A 364 8.68 3.42 6.48
N SER A 365 8.07 2.31 6.90
CA SER A 365 7.66 1.22 6.01
C SER A 365 6.64 1.67 4.96
N VAL A 366 5.75 2.60 5.35
CA VAL A 366 4.68 3.20 4.53
C VAL A 366 5.03 4.61 4.02
N ALA A 367 6.29 5.03 4.10
CA ALA A 367 6.72 6.34 3.63
C ALA A 367 6.90 6.39 2.11
N SER A 368 6.29 7.40 1.48
CA SER A 368 6.41 7.70 0.05
C SER A 368 5.89 9.11 -0.23
N ALA A 369 6.39 9.77 -1.27
CA ALA A 369 5.95 11.10 -1.68
C ALA A 369 4.42 11.21 -1.81
N GLY A 370 3.77 10.25 -2.48
CA GLY A 370 2.31 10.26 -2.63
C GLY A 370 1.56 10.19 -1.30
N ASN A 371 1.95 9.26 -0.42
CA ASN A 371 1.30 9.05 0.88
C ASN A 371 1.49 10.23 1.86
N ASP A 372 2.53 11.06 1.72
CA ASP A 372 2.69 12.29 2.53
C ASP A 372 1.55 13.29 2.30
N HIS A 373 0.92 13.27 1.13
CA HIS A 373 -0.24 14.09 0.82
C HIS A 373 -1.58 13.49 1.27
N ARG A 374 -1.56 12.25 1.74
CA ARG A 374 -2.73 11.52 2.22
C ARG A 374 -2.83 11.53 3.73
N LEU A 375 -1.76 11.14 4.43
CA LEU A 375 -1.78 10.96 5.89
C LEU A 375 -2.13 12.24 6.66
N GLY A 376 -3.02 12.11 7.64
CA GLY A 376 -3.44 13.22 8.52
C GLY A 376 -4.55 14.11 7.98
N ALA A 377 -5.25 13.69 6.92
CA ALA A 377 -6.39 14.41 6.35
C ALA A 377 -7.46 13.43 5.83
N ASN A 378 -8.72 13.88 5.77
CA ASN A 378 -9.82 13.25 5.03
C ASN A 378 -9.85 11.70 5.12
N GLU A 379 -10.10 11.17 6.33
CA GLU A 379 -10.20 9.73 6.64
C GLU A 379 -8.90 8.90 6.57
N ALA A 380 -7.76 9.50 6.22
CA ALA A 380 -6.46 8.86 6.37
C ALA A 380 -5.86 9.13 7.76
N PRO A 381 -5.24 8.14 8.43
CA PRO A 381 -4.70 8.34 9.77
C PRO A 381 -3.53 9.33 9.78
N PRO A 382 -3.24 10.01 10.91
CA PRO A 382 -2.06 10.85 11.04
C PRO A 382 -0.76 10.02 10.99
N ALA A 383 0.37 10.70 10.81
CA ALA A 383 1.70 10.07 10.80
C ALA A 383 2.15 9.53 12.17
N ILE A 384 1.35 9.71 13.22
CA ILE A 384 1.60 9.25 14.58
C ILE A 384 1.06 7.83 14.69
N MET A 385 1.94 6.83 14.80
CA MET A 385 1.51 5.45 15.03
C MET A 385 0.88 5.32 16.42
N SER A 386 -0.30 4.72 16.47
CA SER A 386 -1.03 4.40 17.70
C SER A 386 -1.96 3.22 17.47
N ILE A 387 -2.30 2.51 18.55
CA ILE A 387 -3.20 1.36 18.51
C ILE A 387 -4.57 1.73 19.06
N PHE A 388 -5.61 1.40 18.29
CA PHE A 388 -6.98 1.34 18.78
C PHE A 388 -7.36 -0.11 19.09
N LEU A 389 -7.71 -0.42 20.35
CA LEU A 389 -8.16 -1.77 20.75
C LEU A 389 -9.68 -1.92 20.78
N GLY A 390 -10.41 -0.81 20.87
CA GLY A 390 -11.83 -0.82 21.24
C GLY A 390 -12.04 -1.00 22.74
N ASP A 391 -13.21 -0.59 23.22
CA ASP A 391 -13.50 -0.42 24.66
C ASP A 391 -13.31 -1.72 25.45
N GLN A 392 -13.82 -2.85 24.94
CA GLN A 392 -13.73 -4.13 25.62
C GLN A 392 -12.28 -4.59 25.85
N LEU A 393 -11.42 -4.47 24.84
CA LEU A 393 -10.03 -4.91 24.97
C LEU A 393 -9.19 -3.89 25.73
N THR A 394 -9.52 -2.60 25.64
CA THR A 394 -8.93 -1.58 26.52
C THR A 394 -9.22 -1.91 27.99
N GLU A 395 -10.46 -2.24 28.36
CA GLU A 395 -10.81 -2.66 29.72
C GLU A 395 -10.03 -3.92 30.15
N VAL A 396 -9.82 -4.89 29.24
CA VAL A 396 -9.01 -6.09 29.51
C VAL A 396 -7.56 -5.72 29.82
N VAL A 397 -6.95 -4.85 29.01
CA VAL A 397 -5.58 -4.38 29.22
C VAL A 397 -5.45 -3.60 30.52
N GLU A 398 -6.34 -2.65 30.78
CA GLU A 398 -6.38 -1.88 32.03
C GLU A 398 -6.52 -2.79 33.25
N LYS A 399 -7.37 -3.82 33.18
CA LYS A 399 -7.55 -4.80 34.26
C LYS A 399 -6.26 -5.59 34.54
N ILE A 400 -5.49 -5.95 33.51
CA ILE A 400 -4.22 -6.65 33.67
C ILE A 400 -3.19 -5.72 34.35
N ILE A 401 -3.16 -4.44 33.98
CA ILE A 401 -2.24 -3.43 34.54
C ILE A 401 -2.60 -3.09 36.00
N ASP A 402 -3.85 -2.72 36.28
CA ASP A 402 -4.26 -2.12 37.55
C ASP A 402 -4.84 -3.11 38.57
N GLY A 403 -5.26 -4.30 38.12
CA GLY A 403 -5.89 -5.32 38.97
C GLY A 403 -7.25 -4.93 39.57
N LYS A 404 -7.84 -3.80 39.14
CA LYS A 404 -9.16 -3.32 39.57
C LYS A 404 -10.12 -3.36 38.39
N ALA A 405 -11.38 -3.72 38.64
CA ALA A 405 -12.42 -3.77 37.62
C ALA A 405 -13.44 -2.64 37.80
N SER A 406 -13.80 -2.01 36.69
CA SER A 406 -15.17 -1.55 36.44
C SER A 406 -15.59 -2.15 35.11
N VAL A 407 -16.27 -3.30 35.13
CA VAL A 407 -16.83 -3.89 33.91
C VAL A 407 -18.11 -3.13 33.58
N HIS A 408 -18.13 -2.36 32.49
CA HIS A 408 -19.33 -1.69 32.02
C HIS A 408 -19.58 -1.82 30.51
N ALA A 409 -19.12 -2.89 29.86
CA ALA A 409 -19.66 -3.24 28.55
C ALA A 409 -21.03 -3.94 28.70
N THR A 410 -22.12 -3.17 28.70
CA THR A 410 -23.48 -3.75 28.56
C THR A 410 -23.79 -3.92 27.09
N ARG A 411 -23.96 -5.17 26.62
CA ARG A 411 -24.54 -5.44 25.30
C ARG A 411 -26.01 -4.97 25.30
N GLY A 412 -26.28 -3.88 24.58
CA GLY A 412 -27.64 -3.41 24.33
C GLY A 412 -28.31 -4.24 23.23
N VAL A 413 -29.61 -4.49 23.38
CA VAL A 413 -30.45 -4.88 22.25
C VAL A 413 -30.98 -3.60 21.62
N LEU A 414 -30.58 -3.33 20.38
CA LEU A 414 -31.08 -2.20 19.60
C LEU A 414 -32.46 -2.58 19.05
N ASP A 415 -33.49 -2.06 19.69
CA ASP A 415 -34.87 -2.13 19.19
C ASP A 415 -35.11 -0.93 18.28
N LEU A 416 -35.22 -1.18 16.98
CA LEU A 416 -35.41 -0.15 15.96
C LEU A 416 -36.84 0.43 15.95
N GLY A 417 -37.72 -0.03 16.84
CA GLY A 417 -39.06 0.51 17.04
C GLY A 417 -40.05 0.17 15.92
N ALA A 418 -39.71 -0.79 15.05
CA ALA A 418 -40.57 -1.31 14.00
C ALA A 418 -40.67 -2.84 14.12
N ASP A 419 -41.88 -3.36 14.28
CA ASP A 419 -42.14 -4.79 14.52
C ASP A 419 -41.64 -5.71 13.40
N THR A 420 -41.47 -5.18 12.18
CA THR A 420 -40.98 -5.92 11.02
C THR A 420 -39.46 -6.00 10.95
N LEU A 421 -38.73 -5.22 11.76
CA LEU A 421 -37.28 -5.19 11.74
C LEU A 421 -36.70 -6.13 12.82
N PRO A 422 -35.58 -6.80 12.53
CA PRO A 422 -34.91 -7.61 13.53
C PRO A 422 -34.38 -6.72 14.65
N LYS A 423 -34.45 -7.22 15.88
CA LYS A 423 -33.69 -6.63 16.98
C LYS A 423 -32.21 -6.91 16.75
N LEU A 424 -31.39 -5.86 16.73
CA LEU A 424 -29.96 -5.98 16.49
C LEU A 424 -29.24 -6.06 17.83
N MET A 425 -28.23 -6.92 17.93
CA MET A 425 -27.32 -6.92 19.08
C MET A 425 -26.27 -5.85 18.84
N GLN A 426 -26.09 -4.93 19.78
CA GLN A 426 -25.03 -3.94 19.68
C GLN A 426 -23.67 -4.61 19.82
N ASP A 427 -22.74 -4.27 18.92
CA ASP A 427 -21.34 -4.69 19.03
C ASP A 427 -20.67 -4.06 20.26
N ASN A 428 -19.62 -4.70 20.77
CA ASN A 428 -19.01 -4.35 22.05
C ASN A 428 -18.22 -3.02 22.02
N THR A 429 -17.94 -2.46 20.85
CA THR A 429 -17.22 -1.20 20.69
C THR A 429 -17.57 -0.57 19.33
N ASP A 430 -17.53 0.75 19.26
CA ASP A 430 -17.62 1.48 18.00
C ASP A 430 -16.25 1.49 17.29
N ARG A 431 -16.22 1.68 15.97
CA ARG A 431 -14.98 1.66 15.19
C ARG A 431 -14.33 3.04 15.19
N ASN A 432 -13.05 3.13 15.55
CA ASN A 432 -12.27 4.36 15.36
C ASN A 432 -11.62 4.37 13.97
N ARG A 433 -12.11 5.24 13.07
CA ARG A 433 -11.59 5.39 11.69
C ARG A 433 -10.23 6.10 11.62
N THR A 434 -9.88 6.89 12.62
CA THR A 434 -8.72 7.79 12.58
C THR A 434 -7.41 7.13 13.04
N SER A 435 -7.50 5.95 13.66
CA SER A 435 -6.35 5.21 14.15
C SER A 435 -5.57 4.54 13.00
N PRO A 436 -4.23 4.63 12.98
CA PRO A 436 -3.41 3.98 11.96
C PRO A 436 -3.39 2.46 12.13
N PHE A 437 -3.51 1.92 13.34
CA PHE A 437 -3.47 0.48 13.60
C PHE A 437 -4.61 0.08 14.53
N ALA A 438 -5.68 -0.50 13.99
CA ALA A 438 -6.90 -0.77 14.73
C ALA A 438 -7.19 -2.26 14.87
N PHE A 439 -7.47 -2.73 16.08
CA PHE A 439 -7.98 -4.07 16.29
C PHE A 439 -9.45 -4.13 15.83
N THR A 440 -9.73 -5.00 14.86
CA THR A 440 -11.07 -5.14 14.25
C THR A 440 -11.66 -6.53 14.49
N GLY A 441 -11.65 -6.94 15.76
CA GLY A 441 -12.33 -8.13 16.28
C GLY A 441 -11.45 -9.37 16.37
N ASN A 442 -10.69 -9.68 15.32
CA ASN A 442 -9.82 -10.87 15.28
C ASN A 442 -8.54 -10.66 14.45
N LYS A 443 -8.21 -9.39 14.17
CA LYS A 443 -7.11 -8.96 13.30
C LYS A 443 -6.79 -7.50 13.58
N PHE A 444 -5.63 -7.04 13.12
CA PHE A 444 -5.29 -5.63 13.12
C PHE A 444 -5.35 -5.06 11.70
N GLU A 445 -6.00 -3.92 11.56
CA GLU A 445 -6.11 -3.18 10.32
C GLU A 445 -5.07 -2.04 10.32
N PHE A 446 -4.07 -2.14 9.44
CA PHE A 446 -3.05 -1.11 9.27
C PHE A 446 -3.44 -0.16 8.13
N ARG A 447 -3.93 1.03 8.50
CA ARG A 447 -4.53 2.02 7.57
C ARG A 447 -3.53 3.01 6.99
N ALA A 448 -2.31 3.04 7.49
CA ALA A 448 -1.29 3.98 7.05
C ALA A 448 -0.68 3.63 5.67
N CYS A 449 -0.87 2.42 5.18
CA CYS A 449 -0.44 1.96 3.86
C CYS A 449 -1.07 2.76 2.71
N GLY A 450 -0.25 3.19 1.75
CA GLY A 450 -0.69 3.92 0.56
C GLY A 450 -1.28 3.02 -0.54
N SER A 451 -2.20 3.55 -1.33
CA SER A 451 -2.86 2.82 -2.43
C SER A 451 -1.92 2.35 -3.53
N GLU A 452 -0.79 2.99 -3.81
CA GLU A 452 0.18 2.51 -4.81
C GLU A 452 1.24 1.56 -4.19
N GLN A 453 1.35 1.53 -2.87
CA GLN A 453 2.45 0.83 -2.20
C GLN A 453 2.34 -0.68 -2.31
N ASN A 454 3.48 -1.34 -2.54
CA ASN A 454 3.65 -2.75 -2.24
C ASN A 454 3.84 -2.92 -0.72
N VAL A 455 2.86 -3.55 -0.07
CA VAL A 455 2.78 -3.74 1.39
C VAL A 455 3.71 -4.84 1.94
N SER A 456 4.62 -5.38 1.14
CA SER A 456 5.67 -6.28 1.65
C SER A 456 6.53 -5.59 2.70
N ASP A 457 6.82 -4.30 2.55
CA ASP A 457 7.68 -3.56 3.50
C ASP A 457 6.98 -3.40 4.87
N SER A 458 5.67 -3.10 4.87
CA SER A 458 4.90 -2.95 6.11
C SER A 458 4.74 -4.28 6.83
N ASN A 459 4.43 -5.36 6.11
CA ASN A 459 4.33 -6.69 6.70
C ASN A 459 5.69 -7.22 7.16
N LEU A 460 6.78 -6.97 6.41
CA LEU A 460 8.13 -7.29 6.86
C LEU A 460 8.46 -6.67 8.21
N VAL A 461 8.20 -5.36 8.36
CA VAL A 461 8.51 -4.64 9.60
C VAL A 461 7.63 -5.15 10.73
N LEU A 462 6.33 -5.31 10.48
CA LEU A 462 5.37 -5.79 11.47
C LEU A 462 5.73 -7.22 11.94
N ASP A 463 5.94 -8.15 11.02
CA ASP A 463 6.30 -9.54 11.32
C ASP A 463 7.63 -9.62 12.10
N ALA A 464 8.65 -8.85 11.68
CA ALA A 464 9.94 -8.83 12.37
C ALA A 464 9.80 -8.27 13.81
N ALA A 465 9.07 -7.17 13.97
CA ALA A 465 8.85 -6.55 15.28
C ALA A 465 8.06 -7.48 16.22
N VAL A 466 7.00 -8.12 15.73
CA VAL A 466 6.21 -9.09 16.51
C VAL A 466 7.05 -10.33 16.83
N ALA A 467 7.86 -10.83 15.89
CA ALA A 467 8.77 -11.95 16.13
C ALA A 467 9.76 -11.63 17.27
N LYS A 468 10.31 -10.42 17.31
CA LYS A 468 11.20 -9.96 18.39
C LYS A 468 10.49 -9.90 19.76
N SER A 469 9.25 -9.42 19.80
CA SER A 469 8.44 -9.42 21.02
C SER A 469 8.12 -10.83 21.51
N LEU A 470 7.69 -11.73 20.62
CA LEU A 470 7.44 -13.13 20.95
C LEU A 470 8.70 -13.87 21.40
N LYS A 471 9.85 -13.57 20.78
CA LYS A 471 11.15 -14.07 21.23
C LYS A 471 11.46 -13.64 22.66
N SER A 472 11.26 -12.36 22.99
CA SER A 472 11.49 -11.83 24.34
C SER A 472 10.60 -12.51 25.38
N PHE A 473 9.34 -12.80 25.04
CA PHE A 473 8.45 -13.59 25.89
C PHE A 473 8.96 -15.03 26.05
N ALA A 474 9.26 -15.72 24.94
CA ALA A 474 9.74 -17.10 24.97
C ALA A 474 11.04 -17.23 25.79
N ASP A 475 12.02 -16.37 25.55
CA ASP A 475 13.31 -16.37 26.27
C ASP A 475 13.12 -16.15 27.78
N ALA A 476 12.11 -15.38 28.20
CA ALA A 476 11.84 -15.10 29.60
C ALA A 476 11.10 -16.24 30.32
N LEU A 477 10.26 -17.00 29.60
CA LEU A 477 9.34 -17.97 30.19
C LEU A 477 9.74 -19.43 29.92
N GLU A 478 10.59 -19.71 28.94
CA GLU A 478 11.12 -21.06 28.68
C GLU A 478 11.81 -21.64 29.91
N GLY A 479 11.43 -22.86 30.29
CA GLY A 479 11.91 -23.53 31.51
C GLY A 479 11.12 -23.20 32.77
N THR A 480 10.11 -22.33 32.70
CA THR A 480 9.17 -22.13 33.82
C THR A 480 8.38 -23.42 34.07
N PRO A 481 8.26 -23.89 35.32
CA PRO A 481 7.43 -25.05 35.65
C PRO A 481 5.97 -24.86 35.22
N GLU A 482 5.33 -25.92 34.71
CA GLU A 482 3.97 -25.89 34.18
C GLU A 482 2.95 -25.33 35.20
N ASP A 483 3.11 -25.66 36.48
CA ASP A 483 2.26 -25.18 37.58
C ASP A 483 2.42 -23.68 37.88
N LYS A 484 3.45 -23.03 37.35
CA LYS A 484 3.77 -21.60 37.55
C LYS A 484 3.71 -20.78 36.28
N PHE A 485 3.57 -21.43 35.13
CA PHE A 485 3.64 -20.76 33.83
C PHE A 485 2.56 -19.68 33.68
N GLN A 486 1.31 -19.99 34.04
CA GLN A 486 0.21 -19.04 33.88
C GLN A 486 0.42 -17.74 34.67
N ASP A 487 0.83 -17.84 35.93
CA ASP A 487 1.10 -16.68 36.78
C ASP A 487 2.30 -15.88 36.25
N ALA A 488 3.37 -16.55 35.84
CA ALA A 488 4.56 -15.89 35.30
C ALA A 488 4.27 -15.19 33.96
N ALA A 489 3.47 -15.81 33.09
CA ALA A 489 3.07 -15.23 31.82
C ALA A 489 2.18 -14.00 32.01
N LEU A 490 1.23 -14.04 32.96
CA LEU A 490 0.37 -12.90 33.28
C LEU A 490 1.19 -11.75 33.88
N GLU A 491 2.14 -12.03 34.77
CA GLU A 491 3.02 -11.02 35.34
C GLU A 491 3.93 -10.39 34.26
N TYR A 492 4.44 -11.19 33.33
CA TYR A 492 5.17 -10.68 32.17
C TYR A 492 4.29 -9.76 31.33
N CYS A 493 3.07 -10.20 30.96
CA CYS A 493 2.15 -9.39 30.17
C CYS A 493 1.79 -8.09 30.88
N LYS A 494 1.53 -8.14 32.18
CA LYS A 494 1.27 -6.96 33.00
C LYS A 494 2.41 -5.96 32.94
N LYS A 495 3.66 -6.42 33.11
CA LYS A 495 4.84 -5.55 33.02
C LYS A 495 4.93 -4.89 31.64
N VAL A 496 4.86 -5.68 30.58
CA VAL A 496 5.00 -5.19 29.20
C VAL A 496 3.85 -4.23 28.85
N LEU A 497 2.61 -4.56 29.17
CA LEU A 497 1.47 -3.67 28.94
C LEU A 497 1.62 -2.35 29.74
N THR A 498 2.13 -2.40 30.96
CA THR A 498 2.42 -1.19 31.76
C THR A 498 3.46 -0.30 31.08
N ASP A 499 4.52 -0.90 30.54
CA ASP A 499 5.62 -0.18 29.88
C ASP A 499 5.21 0.39 28.51
N HIS A 500 4.26 -0.26 27.81
CA HIS A 500 3.88 0.06 26.43
C HIS A 500 2.48 0.67 26.25
N GLN A 501 1.73 0.92 27.33
CA GLN A 501 0.38 1.51 27.26
C GLN A 501 0.31 2.88 26.57
N ARG A 502 1.44 3.60 26.46
CA ARG A 502 1.51 4.92 25.80
C ARG A 502 1.08 4.89 24.32
N ILE A 503 1.20 3.75 23.64
CA ILE A 503 0.81 3.58 22.22
C ILE A 503 -0.70 3.44 22.04
N LEU A 504 -1.44 3.15 23.11
CA LEU A 504 -2.88 2.93 23.08
C LEU A 504 -3.61 4.28 23.05
N PHE A 505 -4.47 4.47 22.05
CA PHE A 505 -5.24 5.68 21.87
C PHE A 505 -6.62 5.41 21.27
N SER A 506 -7.67 5.83 21.99
CA SER A 506 -9.06 5.67 21.58
C SER A 506 -9.75 6.97 21.15
N GLY A 507 -9.04 8.10 21.18
CA GLY A 507 -9.61 9.41 20.86
C GLY A 507 -9.63 9.73 19.37
N ASP A 508 -9.98 10.97 19.06
CA ASP A 508 -9.95 11.52 17.70
C ASP A 508 -8.51 11.85 17.28
N GLY A 509 -7.97 11.07 16.35
CA GLY A 509 -6.63 11.27 15.79
C GLY A 509 -6.49 12.52 14.92
N TYR A 510 -7.59 13.17 14.53
CA TYR A 510 -7.59 14.43 13.78
C TYR A 510 -7.64 15.67 14.64
N SER A 511 -7.90 15.52 15.93
CA SER A 511 -7.90 16.65 16.84
C SER A 511 -6.53 17.33 16.91
N ASP A 512 -6.52 18.67 17.00
CA ASP A 512 -5.29 19.44 17.24
C ASP A 512 -4.63 19.08 18.60
N GLU A 513 -5.39 18.45 19.50
CA GLU A 513 -4.93 17.98 20.80
C GLU A 513 -4.06 16.71 20.69
N TRP A 514 -4.34 15.84 19.72
CA TRP A 514 -3.67 14.54 19.60
C TRP A 514 -2.16 14.67 19.39
N PRO A 515 -1.63 15.50 18.46
CA PRO A 515 -0.19 15.68 18.30
C PRO A 515 0.52 16.16 19.57
N ILE A 516 -0.14 17.04 20.36
CA ILE A 516 0.40 17.59 21.61
C ILE A 516 0.48 16.50 22.67
N GLU A 517 -0.56 15.68 22.77
CA GLU A 517 -0.62 14.56 23.71
C GLU A 517 0.34 13.43 23.32
N ALA A 518 0.43 13.10 22.03
CA ALA A 518 1.37 12.13 21.49
C ALA A 518 2.83 12.50 21.81
N GLU A 519 3.20 13.78 21.65
CA GLU A 519 4.53 14.27 22.01
C GLU A 519 4.81 14.11 23.52
N LYS A 520 3.85 14.44 24.39
CA LYS A 520 3.98 14.23 25.85
C LYS A 520 4.18 12.75 26.22
N ARG A 521 3.54 11.84 25.48
CA ARG A 521 3.67 10.38 25.62
C ARG A 521 4.99 9.85 25.04
N GLY A 522 5.73 10.67 24.29
CA GLY A 522 6.94 10.28 23.59
C GLY A 522 6.68 9.44 22.35
N LEU A 523 5.53 9.63 21.69
CA LEU A 523 5.22 9.06 20.39
C LEU A 523 5.80 9.92 19.27
N ALA A 524 6.38 9.27 18.26
CA ALA A 524 7.00 9.92 17.13
C ALA A 524 5.96 10.46 16.14
N ASN A 525 6.28 11.62 15.53
CA ASN A 525 5.46 12.26 14.52
C ASN A 525 6.30 12.68 13.30
N ASN A 526 6.75 11.68 12.54
CA ASN A 526 7.49 11.92 11.30
C ASN A 526 6.51 12.19 10.17
N LYS A 527 6.14 13.47 10.01
CA LYS A 527 5.09 13.90 9.06
C LYS A 527 5.48 13.61 7.62
N THR A 528 6.73 13.89 7.24
CA THR A 528 7.20 13.72 5.87
C THR A 528 7.98 12.43 5.67
N THR A 529 8.06 11.97 4.43
CA THR A 529 8.89 10.83 4.03
C THR A 529 10.36 11.11 4.30
N ALA A 530 10.83 12.35 4.08
CA ALA A 530 12.20 12.73 4.40
C ALA A 530 12.52 12.53 5.90
N ASP A 531 11.59 12.86 6.79
CA ASP A 531 11.77 12.67 8.25
C ASP A 531 11.66 11.20 8.66
N ALA A 532 10.82 10.41 7.96
CA ALA A 532 10.55 9.02 8.32
C ALA A 532 11.63 8.04 7.85
N LEU A 533 12.18 8.22 6.63
CA LEU A 533 13.11 7.25 6.02
C LEU A 533 14.34 6.90 6.88
N PRO A 534 15.00 7.84 7.59
CA PRO A 534 16.17 7.53 8.43
C PRO A 534 15.93 6.45 9.49
N ALA A 535 14.67 6.25 9.94
CA ALA A 535 14.35 5.21 10.92
C ALA A 535 14.71 3.79 10.41
N PHE A 536 14.68 3.57 9.10
CA PHE A 536 14.96 2.27 8.46
C PHE A 536 16.42 1.82 8.62
N VAL A 537 17.35 2.76 8.85
CA VAL A 537 18.78 2.52 9.05
C VAL A 537 19.26 2.92 10.44
N SER A 538 18.33 3.17 11.37
CA SER A 538 18.67 3.40 12.78
C SER A 538 19.29 2.15 13.40
N ASP A 539 20.18 2.34 14.39
CA ASP A 539 20.80 1.21 15.11
C ASP A 539 19.75 0.24 15.67
N LYS A 540 18.60 0.77 16.12
CA LYS A 540 17.46 -0.01 16.62
C LYS A 540 16.83 -0.88 15.53
N ALA A 541 16.65 -0.36 14.32
CA ALA A 541 16.11 -1.10 13.19
C ALA A 541 17.09 -2.15 12.68
N ILE A 542 18.38 -1.82 12.55
CA ILE A 542 19.41 -2.77 12.13
C ILE A 542 19.50 -3.93 13.12
N ALA A 543 19.52 -3.65 14.43
CA ALA A 543 19.53 -4.69 15.46
C ALA A 543 18.31 -5.62 15.37
N LEU A 544 17.11 -5.07 15.14
CA LEU A 544 15.90 -5.87 14.92
C LEU A 544 16.08 -6.82 13.73
N PHE A 545 16.50 -6.30 12.58
CA PHE A 545 16.61 -7.08 11.36
C PHE A 545 17.69 -8.16 11.43
N GLU A 546 18.85 -7.84 12.02
CA GLU A 546 19.94 -8.81 12.17
C GLU A 546 19.60 -9.90 13.20
N GLU A 547 18.97 -9.54 14.33
CA GLU A 547 18.57 -10.52 15.34
C GLU A 547 17.48 -11.47 14.84
N THR A 548 16.53 -10.96 14.07
CA THR A 548 15.46 -11.79 13.49
C THR A 548 15.91 -12.57 12.27
N GLY A 549 17.03 -12.17 11.63
CA GLY A 549 17.55 -12.77 10.40
C GLY A 549 16.82 -12.33 9.13
N VAL A 550 16.12 -11.18 9.19
CA VAL A 550 15.25 -10.70 8.11
C VAL A 550 16.03 -9.88 7.06
N LEU A 551 16.84 -8.93 7.53
CA LEU A 551 17.75 -8.14 6.69
C LEU A 551 19.11 -8.05 7.36
N THR A 552 20.16 -8.05 6.54
CA THR A 552 21.49 -7.59 6.95
C THR A 552 21.54 -6.05 6.97
N LYS A 553 22.53 -5.47 7.66
CA LYS A 553 22.78 -4.02 7.61
C LYS A 553 22.90 -3.48 6.17
N ALA A 554 23.57 -4.22 5.29
CA ALA A 554 23.75 -3.84 3.89
C ALA A 554 22.41 -3.83 3.12
N GLU A 555 21.58 -4.85 3.32
CA GLU A 555 20.25 -4.94 2.72
C GLU A 555 19.28 -3.86 3.23
N ALA A 556 19.37 -3.49 4.51
CA ALA A 556 18.59 -2.38 5.08
C ALA A 556 19.02 -1.03 4.52
N GLN A 557 20.33 -0.77 4.45
CA GLN A 557 20.91 0.43 3.84
C GLN A 557 20.47 0.58 2.38
N CYS A 558 20.54 -0.49 1.61
CA CYS A 558 20.09 -0.52 0.22
C CYS A 558 18.63 -0.09 0.04
N ARG A 559 17.74 -0.58 0.90
CA ARG A 559 16.30 -0.25 0.85
C ARG A 559 16.06 1.21 1.18
N TYR A 560 16.74 1.72 2.20
CA TYR A 560 16.72 3.15 2.53
C TYR A 560 17.19 4.00 1.35
N ASP A 561 18.35 3.69 0.76
CA ASP A 561 18.91 4.45 -0.36
C ASP A 561 18.01 4.42 -1.59
N CYS A 562 17.41 3.26 -1.92
CA CYS A 562 16.45 3.14 -3.02
C CYS A 562 15.19 3.98 -2.79
N LYS A 563 14.64 3.96 -1.57
CA LYS A 563 13.45 4.75 -1.22
C LYS A 563 13.76 6.25 -1.24
N LEU A 564 14.91 6.65 -0.72
CA LEU A 564 15.38 8.03 -0.70
C LEU A 564 15.60 8.57 -2.11
N GLU A 565 16.28 7.81 -2.96
CA GLU A 565 16.48 8.15 -4.37
C GLU A 565 15.14 8.28 -5.11
N LYS A 566 14.20 7.34 -4.89
CA LYS A 566 12.85 7.41 -5.47
C LYS A 566 12.11 8.68 -5.02
N TYR A 567 12.14 8.99 -3.73
CA TYR A 567 11.51 10.20 -3.19
C TYR A 567 12.08 11.47 -3.83
N ASN A 568 13.41 11.63 -3.83
CA ASN A 568 14.08 12.80 -4.42
C ASN A 568 13.76 12.95 -5.91
N LYS A 569 13.74 11.85 -6.68
CA LYS A 569 13.39 11.86 -8.10
C LYS A 569 11.94 12.25 -8.33
N LEU A 570 11.00 11.72 -7.55
CA LEU A 570 9.58 12.07 -7.69
C LEU A 570 9.36 13.55 -7.37
N MET A 571 9.90 14.04 -6.25
CA MET A 571 9.81 15.47 -5.90
C MET A 571 10.46 16.37 -6.96
N ASN A 572 11.59 15.94 -7.55
CA ASN A 572 12.21 16.66 -8.65
C ASN A 572 11.30 16.74 -9.88
N ILE A 573 10.68 15.62 -10.27
CA ILE A 573 9.76 15.54 -11.40
C ILE A 573 8.54 16.44 -11.18
N GLU A 574 7.96 16.41 -9.98
CA GLU A 574 6.82 17.25 -9.64
C GLU A 574 7.15 18.75 -9.68
N ALA A 575 8.21 19.18 -8.98
CA ALA A 575 8.63 20.57 -8.97
C ALA A 575 8.98 21.08 -10.39
N THR A 576 9.70 20.27 -11.18
CA THR A 576 10.04 20.59 -12.57
C THR A 576 8.79 20.72 -13.44
N THR A 577 7.83 19.81 -13.28
CA THR A 577 6.56 19.82 -14.02
C THR A 577 5.74 21.04 -13.63
N MET A 578 5.66 21.36 -12.34
CA MET A 578 4.92 22.49 -11.81
C MET A 578 5.43 23.82 -12.37
N VAL A 579 6.76 24.06 -12.32
CA VAL A 579 7.39 25.27 -12.89
C VAL A 579 7.12 25.35 -14.39
N ARG A 580 7.20 24.23 -15.10
CA ARG A 580 7.01 24.18 -16.55
C ARG A 580 5.55 24.48 -16.94
N GLU A 581 4.58 23.84 -16.31
CA GLU A 581 3.16 24.02 -16.58
C GLU A 581 2.70 25.43 -16.19
N ALA A 582 3.15 25.97 -15.04
CA ALA A 582 2.85 27.36 -14.67
C ALA A 582 3.37 28.35 -15.73
N ARG A 583 4.60 28.17 -16.23
CA ARG A 583 5.23 29.06 -17.22
C ARG A 583 4.61 28.95 -18.61
N ARG A 584 4.25 27.75 -19.06
CA ARG A 584 3.91 27.44 -20.46
C ARG A 584 2.42 27.20 -20.71
N THR A 585 1.67 26.76 -19.70
CA THR A 585 0.28 26.36 -19.84
C THR A 585 -0.64 27.41 -19.22
N TYR A 586 -0.51 27.68 -17.92
CA TYR A 586 -1.44 28.57 -17.20
C TYR A 586 -1.16 30.06 -17.44
N ARG A 587 0.06 30.53 -17.14
CA ARG A 587 0.37 31.97 -17.20
C ARG A 587 0.07 32.63 -18.57
N PRO A 588 0.42 32.03 -19.73
CA PRO A 588 0.15 32.66 -21.02
C PRO A 588 -1.35 32.86 -21.28
N VAL A 589 -2.17 31.88 -20.88
CA VAL A 589 -3.62 31.93 -21.01
C VAL A 589 -4.22 33.00 -20.10
N ILE A 590 -3.82 33.05 -18.84
CA ILE A 590 -4.27 34.06 -17.88
C ILE A 590 -3.92 35.47 -18.41
N THR A 591 -2.72 35.63 -18.96
CA THR A 591 -2.26 36.88 -19.59
C THR A 591 -3.10 37.25 -20.82
N ALA A 592 -3.42 36.27 -21.67
CA ALA A 592 -4.27 36.48 -22.84
C ALA A 592 -5.68 36.92 -22.45
N TYR A 593 -6.26 36.33 -21.41
CA TYR A 593 -7.56 36.72 -20.89
C TYR A 593 -7.53 38.13 -20.27
N ALA A 594 -6.52 38.45 -19.45
CA ALA A 594 -6.34 39.80 -18.91
C ALA A 594 -6.25 40.86 -20.04
N THR A 595 -5.53 40.55 -21.11
CA THR A 595 -5.43 41.41 -22.29
C THR A 595 -6.78 41.60 -22.98
N LYS A 596 -7.61 40.54 -23.07
CA LYS A 596 -8.98 40.62 -23.61
C LYS A 596 -9.84 41.58 -22.78
N VAL A 597 -9.82 41.43 -21.46
CA VAL A 597 -10.59 42.28 -20.53
C VAL A 597 -10.14 43.75 -20.65
N ALA A 598 -8.83 43.99 -20.69
CA ALA A 598 -8.27 45.34 -20.87
C ALA A 598 -8.73 46.02 -22.17
N LYS A 599 -8.68 45.30 -23.30
CA LYS A 599 -9.16 45.82 -24.60
C LYS A 599 -10.66 46.10 -24.59
N GLY A 600 -11.45 45.26 -23.92
CA GLY A 600 -12.89 45.48 -23.74
C GLY A 600 -13.19 46.78 -22.98
N LEU A 601 -12.50 46.98 -21.86
CA LEU A 601 -12.61 48.21 -21.05
C LEU A 601 -12.20 49.46 -21.85
N GLU A 602 -11.09 49.40 -22.58
CA GLU A 602 -10.63 50.50 -23.42
C GLU A 602 -11.67 50.87 -24.48
N THR A 603 -12.22 49.87 -25.18
CA THR A 603 -13.23 50.06 -26.23
C THR A 603 -14.50 50.72 -25.69
N ILE A 604 -14.98 50.29 -24.53
CA ILE A 604 -16.22 50.78 -23.93
C ILE A 604 -16.05 52.20 -23.37
N ARG A 605 -14.89 52.49 -22.77
CA ARG A 605 -14.54 53.85 -22.34
C ARG A 605 -14.44 54.80 -23.53
N ALA A 606 -13.80 54.36 -24.62
CA ALA A 606 -13.71 55.13 -25.86
C ALA A 606 -15.09 55.44 -26.48
N ALA A 607 -16.10 54.58 -26.23
CA ALA A 607 -17.49 54.81 -26.65
C ALA A 607 -18.27 55.79 -25.74
N GLY A 608 -17.64 56.36 -24.70
CA GLY A 608 -18.22 57.38 -23.82
C GLY A 608 -18.86 56.85 -22.53
N ALA A 609 -18.69 55.57 -22.19
CA ALA A 609 -19.26 54.94 -20.99
C ALA A 609 -18.25 54.85 -19.82
N GLU A 610 -17.62 55.97 -19.45
CA GLU A 610 -16.48 56.00 -18.51
C GLU A 610 -16.80 55.47 -17.09
N ALA A 611 -18.02 55.66 -16.60
CA ALA A 611 -18.46 55.21 -15.28
C ALA A 611 -19.00 53.77 -15.24
N ALA A 612 -19.08 53.09 -16.39
CA ALA A 612 -19.52 51.70 -16.48
C ALA A 612 -18.34 50.73 -16.27
N MET A 613 -18.65 49.46 -15.95
CA MET A 613 -17.68 48.35 -15.91
C MET A 613 -16.62 48.39 -14.78
N GLN A 614 -16.99 48.91 -13.61
CA GLN A 614 -16.10 48.85 -12.44
C GLN A 614 -15.77 47.40 -12.03
N CYS A 615 -16.70 46.46 -12.24
CA CYS A 615 -16.48 45.05 -11.96
C CYS A 615 -15.34 44.47 -12.81
N GLU A 616 -15.33 44.76 -14.10
CA GLU A 616 -14.33 44.28 -15.05
C GLU A 616 -12.98 44.96 -14.83
N GLN A 617 -12.96 46.23 -14.40
CA GLN A 617 -11.71 46.86 -13.95
C GLN A 617 -11.15 46.15 -12.71
N ASN A 618 -12.00 45.76 -11.75
CA ASN A 618 -11.57 45.00 -10.58
C ASN A 618 -11.06 43.60 -10.98
N THR A 619 -11.73 42.94 -11.93
CA THR A 619 -11.30 41.65 -12.50
C THR A 619 -9.94 41.77 -13.18
N LEU A 620 -9.72 42.82 -13.99
CA LEU A 620 -8.42 43.07 -14.61
C LEU A 620 -7.32 43.27 -13.55
N ASN A 621 -7.60 44.03 -12.48
CA ASN A 621 -6.64 44.23 -11.39
C ASN A 621 -6.30 42.90 -10.70
N LYS A 622 -7.31 42.05 -10.42
CA LYS A 622 -7.10 40.71 -9.85
C LYS A 622 -6.23 39.84 -10.76
N LEU A 623 -6.51 39.82 -12.07
CA LEU A 623 -5.74 39.05 -13.04
C LEU A 623 -4.28 39.54 -13.11
N CYS A 624 -4.03 40.85 -13.17
CA CYS A 624 -2.68 41.41 -13.19
C CYS A 624 -1.90 41.09 -11.90
N ASN A 625 -2.56 41.18 -10.74
CA ASN A 625 -1.96 40.81 -9.46
C ASN A 625 -1.66 39.31 -9.41
N GLY A 626 -2.58 38.47 -9.87
CA GLY A 626 -2.39 37.02 -9.94
C GLY A 626 -1.26 36.62 -10.88
N ILE A 627 -1.15 37.23 -12.07
CA ILE A 627 0.00 37.03 -12.97
C ILE A 627 1.32 37.41 -12.29
N THR A 628 1.33 38.48 -11.50
CA THR A 628 2.51 38.93 -10.75
C THR A 628 2.87 37.89 -9.68
N ALA A 629 1.90 37.47 -8.87
CA ALA A 629 2.06 36.44 -7.85
C ALA A 629 2.56 35.12 -8.45
N ILE A 630 1.98 34.64 -9.55
CA ILE A 630 2.43 33.44 -10.26
C ILE A 630 3.90 33.59 -10.70
N ASN A 631 4.28 34.74 -11.28
CA ASN A 631 5.66 34.95 -11.71
C ASN A 631 6.66 34.96 -10.54
N ASP A 632 6.29 35.54 -9.41
CA ASP A 632 7.15 35.59 -8.23
C ASP A 632 7.23 34.22 -7.53
N SER A 633 6.12 33.50 -7.41
CA SER A 633 6.10 32.12 -6.91
C SER A 633 6.89 31.16 -7.81
N ILE A 634 6.83 31.34 -9.14
CA ILE A 634 7.68 30.60 -10.08
C ILE A 634 9.17 30.84 -9.81
N LYS A 635 9.59 32.09 -9.56
CA LYS A 635 11.00 32.41 -9.25
C LYS A 635 11.42 31.81 -7.92
N ALA A 636 10.55 31.91 -6.91
CA ALA A 636 10.81 31.36 -5.57
C ALA A 636 10.98 29.85 -5.63
N LEU A 637 10.05 29.13 -6.27
CA LEU A 637 10.12 27.68 -6.45
C LEU A 637 11.37 27.27 -7.25
N ASP A 638 11.66 27.94 -8.38
CA ASP A 638 12.83 27.63 -9.21
C ASP A 638 14.15 27.82 -8.42
N ALA A 639 14.24 28.82 -7.55
CA ALA A 639 15.42 29.06 -6.73
C ALA A 639 15.65 27.96 -5.67
N VAL A 640 14.62 27.57 -4.92
CA VAL A 640 14.74 26.49 -3.91
C VAL A 640 14.90 25.12 -4.57
N HIS A 641 14.28 24.91 -5.73
CA HIS A 641 14.43 23.69 -6.52
C HIS A 641 15.86 23.52 -7.03
N GLN A 642 16.47 24.58 -7.58
CA GLN A 642 17.89 24.55 -8.00
C GLN A 642 18.83 24.28 -6.82
N LYS A 643 18.51 24.80 -5.63
CA LYS A 643 19.24 24.46 -4.40
C LYS A 643 19.12 22.97 -4.10
N ALA A 644 17.92 22.38 -4.18
CA ALA A 644 17.71 20.95 -3.95
C ALA A 644 18.44 20.08 -4.99
N GLU A 645 18.46 20.47 -6.27
CA GLU A 645 19.17 19.77 -7.33
C GLU A 645 20.71 19.75 -7.16
N ALA A 646 21.25 20.71 -6.40
CA ALA A 646 22.67 20.77 -6.07
C ALA A 646 23.07 19.89 -4.87
N LEU A 647 22.11 19.29 -4.18
CA LEU A 647 22.30 18.40 -3.03
C LEU A 647 22.06 16.94 -3.43
N ASP A 648 22.43 16.01 -2.56
CA ASP A 648 22.16 14.57 -2.71
C ASP A 648 21.61 13.94 -1.42
N GLY A 649 21.18 12.69 -1.55
CA GLY A 649 20.75 11.85 -0.43
C GLY A 649 19.72 12.52 0.49
N GLN A 650 20.00 12.47 1.79
CA GLN A 650 19.07 12.91 2.84
C GLN A 650 18.96 14.43 2.91
N GLU A 651 20.04 15.16 2.63
CA GLU A 651 20.01 16.63 2.61
C GLU A 651 19.10 17.14 1.50
N GLN A 652 19.17 16.53 0.31
CA GLN A 652 18.26 16.80 -0.79
C GLN A 652 16.80 16.52 -0.40
N ALA A 653 16.54 15.37 0.24
CA ALA A 653 15.18 15.01 0.68
C ALA A 653 14.61 16.03 1.67
N ASN A 654 15.43 16.49 2.62
CA ASN A 654 15.04 17.49 3.60
C ASN A 654 14.70 18.83 2.93
N VAL A 655 15.49 19.28 1.95
CA VAL A 655 15.18 20.52 1.20
C VAL A 655 13.91 20.36 0.36
N TYR A 656 13.70 19.21 -0.28
CA TYR A 656 12.45 18.96 -0.99
C TYR A 656 11.24 19.02 -0.05
N ALA A 657 11.29 18.33 1.08
CA ALA A 657 10.19 18.26 2.05
C ALA A 657 9.88 19.62 2.71
N HIS A 658 10.91 20.33 3.17
CA HIS A 658 10.74 21.48 4.08
C HIS A 658 10.87 22.85 3.40
N GLU A 659 11.38 22.91 2.17
CA GLU A 659 11.53 24.17 1.41
C GLU A 659 10.82 24.15 0.05
N VAL A 660 10.97 23.06 -0.74
CA VAL A 660 10.37 22.99 -2.09
C VAL A 660 8.86 22.78 -2.02
N VAL A 661 8.36 21.84 -1.19
CA VAL A 661 6.91 21.60 -1.05
C VAL A 661 6.14 22.87 -0.65
N PRO A 662 6.56 23.64 0.38
CA PRO A 662 5.88 24.91 0.70
C PRO A 662 5.89 25.93 -0.46
N ALA A 663 6.96 25.97 -1.25
CA ALA A 663 7.04 26.83 -2.43
C ALA A 663 6.12 26.33 -3.57
N MET A 664 5.97 25.01 -3.72
CA MET A 664 4.98 24.40 -4.60
C MET A 664 3.56 24.79 -4.17
N ASP A 665 3.20 24.65 -2.90
CA ASP A 665 1.88 25.03 -2.38
C ASP A 665 1.55 26.51 -2.65
N THR A 666 2.54 27.38 -2.48
CA THR A 666 2.41 28.82 -2.76
C THR A 666 2.16 29.09 -4.26
N LEU A 667 2.88 28.40 -5.15
CA LEU A 667 2.66 28.51 -6.59
C LEU A 667 1.29 27.95 -7.00
N ARG A 668 0.89 26.82 -6.42
CA ARG A 668 -0.42 26.22 -6.64
C ARG A 668 -1.53 27.21 -6.30
N ALA A 669 -1.54 27.73 -5.07
CA ALA A 669 -2.55 28.67 -4.61
C ALA A 669 -2.67 29.90 -5.52
N ALA A 670 -1.55 30.40 -6.05
CA ALA A 670 -1.55 31.54 -6.97
C ALA A 670 -2.18 31.22 -8.34
N VAL A 671 -2.00 30.00 -8.86
CA VAL A 671 -2.60 29.55 -10.12
C VAL A 671 -4.07 29.18 -9.93
N ASP A 672 -4.40 28.43 -8.88
CA ASP A 672 -5.76 27.97 -8.59
C ASP A 672 -6.70 29.16 -8.37
N ALA A 673 -6.23 30.22 -7.70
CA ALA A 673 -7.00 31.46 -7.53
C ALA A 673 -7.38 32.15 -8.86
N MET A 674 -6.67 31.87 -9.96
CA MET A 674 -7.00 32.40 -11.28
C MET A 674 -8.04 31.56 -12.02
N GLU A 675 -8.22 30.28 -11.67
CA GLU A 675 -9.20 29.37 -12.29
C GLU A 675 -10.63 29.92 -12.16
N GLU A 676 -10.98 30.44 -10.97
CA GLU A 676 -12.31 31.00 -10.68
C GLU A 676 -12.60 32.34 -11.40
N ILE A 677 -11.56 32.98 -11.95
CA ILE A 677 -11.65 34.33 -12.53
C ILE A 677 -11.56 34.30 -14.06
N VAL A 678 -10.74 33.39 -14.58
CA VAL A 678 -10.53 33.24 -16.03
C VAL A 678 -11.75 32.57 -16.64
N ALA A 679 -12.22 33.10 -17.78
CA ALA A 679 -13.35 32.48 -18.48
C ALA A 679 -13.02 31.05 -18.91
N ALA A 680 -14.00 30.14 -18.79
CA ALA A 680 -13.84 28.71 -19.10
C ALA A 680 -13.24 28.45 -20.50
N ASP A 681 -13.65 29.21 -21.52
CA ASP A 681 -13.12 29.10 -22.90
C ASP A 681 -11.62 29.39 -23.02
N TYR A 682 -11.03 30.05 -22.03
CA TYR A 682 -9.60 30.32 -21.97
C TYR A 682 -8.86 29.24 -21.18
N TRP A 683 -9.46 28.70 -20.12
CA TRP A 683 -8.77 27.80 -19.20
C TRP A 683 -8.18 26.58 -19.93
N PRO A 684 -6.89 26.26 -19.72
CA PRO A 684 -6.17 25.38 -20.65
C PRO A 684 -6.43 23.88 -20.42
N VAL A 685 -7.04 23.52 -19.30
CA VAL A 685 -7.19 22.13 -18.86
C VAL A 685 -8.59 21.88 -18.28
N PRO A 686 -9.05 20.62 -18.23
CA PRO A 686 -10.26 20.27 -17.49
C PRO A 686 -10.14 20.65 -16.01
N THR A 687 -11.18 21.29 -15.49
CA THR A 687 -11.32 21.61 -14.06
C THR A 687 -11.60 20.34 -13.26
N TYR A 688 -11.57 20.41 -11.93
CA TYR A 688 -11.99 19.26 -11.12
C TYR A 688 -13.46 18.92 -11.33
N ASP A 689 -14.34 19.91 -11.56
CA ASP A 689 -15.75 19.66 -11.89
C ASP A 689 -15.89 18.82 -13.18
N ASP A 690 -15.11 19.15 -14.22
CA ASP A 690 -15.09 18.39 -15.49
C ASP A 690 -14.62 16.94 -15.30
N ILE A 691 -13.66 16.72 -14.40
CA ILE A 691 -13.01 15.41 -14.18
C ILE A 691 -13.86 14.52 -13.28
N LEU A 692 -14.46 15.06 -12.23
CA LEU A 692 -15.12 14.30 -11.16
C LEU A 692 -16.62 14.09 -11.43
N PHE A 693 -17.27 15.02 -12.14
CA PHE A 693 -18.72 15.00 -12.37
C PHE A 693 -19.12 14.84 -13.84
N TYR A 694 -18.24 14.23 -14.65
CA TYR A 694 -18.56 13.93 -16.04
C TYR A 694 -19.89 13.16 -16.18
N VAL A 695 -20.69 13.54 -17.17
CA VAL A 695 -21.97 12.91 -17.53
C VAL A 695 -21.77 11.84 -18.59
#